data_AF-D3B3I7-F1
#
_entry.id   AF-D3B3I7-F1
#
_cell.length_a   1.000
_cell.length_b   1.000
_cell.length_c   1.000
_cell.angle_alpha   90.00
_cell.angle_beta   90.00
_cell.angle_gamma   90.00
#
_symmetry.space_group_name_H-M   'P 1'
#
loop_
_entity.id
_entity.type
_entity.pdbx_description
1 polymer ?
#
loop_
_entity_poly.entity_id
_entity_poly.type
_entity_poly.pdbx_seq_one_letter_code
_entity_poly.pdbx_strand_id
1 'polypeptide(L)'
;MDEVLEMIADAVSSLVVAITESEEKNTLFGDMVPGVELIQQAVVGMSEAAEETLGLIDEEFKPILNDTARQLKNAANQLHSDAVRARDDPWNRVPQKDAIKSAKMILQKVVLLVLIEEQSNIKVLVGIAKKVAEGVKRIDEIENLNQLNVMVSDVAQLEDELVKRSQRRSEGSNNPEFRQRLEELSASVSSLSHQHQQAARNVCQNTGDHNARARRADTSQKLLGAIDDMIYTIKQIFASNTKFVDLAFKWQPVRTIAEDEVTNASAQLVDYLHALPKQIEAGNGPAAAREIVNAANLQISNAIVVANRCEDPIKKKMILKNIEELKKLTPQLIAAMKPVLENPNDMKAKQHLDNLIYSTQKASENLASAVISTPSEIVAASGASLTREIESLEDAINRGDIKRAEAITNNLGSSIDRHIEMATALLDSIQDPSLRHQVQKAIEKLIALKPKILEAAHKCIRNPRDEEAKRQLNQLVKEAKSAISQISQPYEVVAALNTKLHNDLDSLTKCIDAGGPDMQYKGVQHAKDIAADIKKQIEEAEAYAASISDPVHKKQIQDAVDRLKQLTPQLLEAIKDVLADPTNKAARARLDKLIGEVKDASTNLAVATQPTSEELKMQRLNREMSMAKVEQPKPAPVEIKPAPKFKIEGPVNKAVYVAAEEVANALEKKVRDDTPLGKLVSFGDDIAAQMALLSSYAAKGDVKGMIQAARKIADSIKAVQLNAKGIADACIDPRLKQAVFTYLDCGSNFSTQLKILCAVKAASDDDSTSEEQLVTCAKGLSSAVINIIKSAEAASLKLKK
;
A
#
# COMPACT_ATOMS: atom_id res chain seq x y z
N MET A 1 -25.27 -8.07 5.22
CA MET A 1 -24.13 -8.81 4.62
C MET A 1 -23.65 -9.89 5.58
N ASP A 2 -23.14 -9.49 6.75
CA ASP A 2 -22.69 -10.44 7.79
C ASP A 2 -23.78 -11.42 8.22
N GLU A 3 -25.02 -10.96 8.37
CA GLU A 3 -26.17 -11.82 8.74
C GLU A 3 -26.50 -12.88 7.67
N VAL A 4 -26.36 -12.55 6.38
CA VAL A 4 -26.64 -13.48 5.27
C VAL A 4 -25.51 -14.49 5.13
N LEU A 5 -24.26 -14.04 5.25
CA LEU A 5 -23.09 -14.90 5.27
C LEU A 5 -23.11 -15.84 6.49
N GLU A 6 -23.48 -15.34 7.66
CA GLU A 6 -23.60 -16.15 8.88
C GLU A 6 -24.73 -17.20 8.77
N MET A 7 -25.89 -16.80 8.24
CA MET A 7 -27.01 -17.73 7.99
C MET A 7 -26.62 -18.85 7.01
N ILE A 8 -25.98 -18.50 5.90
CA ILE A 8 -25.51 -19.48 4.90
C ILE A 8 -24.42 -20.37 5.50
N ALA A 9 -23.47 -19.80 6.25
CA ALA A 9 -22.40 -20.54 6.88
C ALA A 9 -22.89 -21.51 7.96
N ASP A 10 -23.86 -21.11 8.78
CA ASP A 10 -24.46 -21.94 9.81
C ASP A 10 -25.28 -23.07 9.20
N ALA A 11 -25.98 -22.81 8.09
CA ALA A 11 -26.72 -23.82 7.34
C ALA A 11 -25.78 -24.85 6.68
N VAL A 12 -24.72 -24.39 6.01
CA VAL A 12 -23.66 -25.26 5.42
C VAL A 12 -22.98 -26.09 6.51
N SER A 13 -22.63 -25.47 7.65
CA SER A 13 -22.01 -26.16 8.78
C SER A 13 -22.90 -27.26 9.35
N SER A 14 -24.20 -26.97 9.50
CA SER A 14 -25.17 -27.92 10.05
C SER A 14 -25.40 -29.08 9.10
N LEU A 15 -25.43 -28.83 7.80
CA LEU A 15 -25.51 -29.85 6.76
C LEU A 15 -24.31 -30.81 6.80
N VAL A 16 -23.09 -30.26 6.84
CA VAL A 16 -21.85 -31.05 6.93
C VAL A 16 -21.84 -31.93 8.17
N VAL A 17 -22.14 -31.37 9.35
CA VAL A 17 -22.17 -32.12 10.62
C VAL A 17 -23.21 -33.24 10.58
N ALA A 18 -24.41 -32.97 10.08
CA ALA A 18 -25.46 -33.98 10.00
C ALA A 18 -25.08 -35.16 9.08
N ILE A 19 -24.40 -34.89 7.97
CA ILE A 19 -23.92 -35.93 7.05
C ILE A 19 -22.86 -36.77 7.74
N THR A 20 -21.84 -36.15 8.34
CA THR A 20 -20.77 -36.85 9.05
C THR A 20 -21.30 -37.69 10.22
N GLU A 21 -22.25 -37.18 11.00
CA GLU A 21 -22.86 -37.96 12.09
C GLU A 21 -23.66 -39.17 11.59
N SER A 22 -24.36 -39.03 10.47
CA SER A 22 -25.11 -40.13 9.88
C SER A 22 -24.18 -41.21 9.30
N GLU A 23 -22.99 -40.84 8.82
CA GLU A 23 -21.95 -41.77 8.37
C GLU A 23 -21.31 -42.50 9.56
N GLU A 24 -20.90 -41.77 10.61
CA GLU A 24 -20.27 -42.34 11.81
C GLU A 24 -21.19 -43.30 12.57
N LYS A 25 -22.46 -42.92 12.76
CA LYS A 25 -23.44 -43.71 13.53
C LYS A 25 -24.17 -44.75 12.69
N ASN A 26 -23.93 -44.78 11.37
CA ASN A 26 -24.66 -45.57 10.39
C ASN A 26 -26.19 -45.42 10.53
N THR A 27 -26.65 -44.18 10.69
CA THR A 27 -28.07 -43.83 10.84
C THR A 27 -28.61 -43.20 9.56
N LEU A 28 -29.94 -43.25 9.40
CA LEU A 28 -30.66 -42.58 8.33
C LEU A 28 -30.39 -41.06 8.37
N PHE A 29 -30.04 -40.50 7.23
CA PHE A 29 -29.89 -39.05 7.05
C PHE A 29 -31.29 -38.40 6.95
N GLY A 30 -31.50 -37.27 7.62
CA GLY A 30 -32.79 -36.58 7.66
C GLY A 30 -33.13 -35.81 6.38
N ASP A 31 -34.40 -35.46 6.17
CA ASP A 31 -34.80 -34.64 5.03
C ASP A 31 -34.25 -33.22 5.14
N MET A 32 -33.36 -32.84 4.22
CA MET A 32 -32.72 -31.52 4.16
C MET A 32 -33.41 -30.56 3.16
N VAL A 33 -34.37 -31.04 2.36
CA VAL A 33 -35.00 -30.27 1.27
C VAL A 33 -35.61 -28.95 1.78
N PRO A 34 -36.36 -28.90 2.89
CA PRO A 34 -36.93 -27.65 3.38
C PRO A 34 -35.88 -26.59 3.75
N GLY A 35 -34.74 -27.02 4.30
CA GLY A 35 -33.63 -26.11 4.64
C GLY A 35 -32.88 -25.62 3.40
N VAL A 36 -32.71 -26.50 2.41
CA VAL A 36 -32.04 -26.19 1.14
C VAL A 36 -32.88 -25.26 0.26
N GLU A 37 -34.21 -25.40 0.27
CA GLU A 37 -35.11 -24.49 -0.45
C GLU A 37 -34.97 -23.04 0.04
N LEU A 38 -34.81 -22.83 1.36
CA LEU A 38 -34.56 -21.50 1.91
C LEU A 38 -33.23 -20.91 1.45
N ILE A 39 -32.17 -21.74 1.40
CA ILE A 39 -30.85 -21.32 0.88
C ILE A 39 -30.96 -20.98 -0.60
N GLN A 40 -31.63 -21.82 -1.39
CA GLN A 40 -31.81 -21.61 -2.82
C GLN A 40 -32.56 -20.30 -3.09
N GLN A 41 -33.67 -20.05 -2.39
CA GLN A 41 -34.43 -18.81 -2.51
C GLN A 41 -33.58 -17.58 -2.18
N ALA A 42 -32.84 -17.62 -1.06
CA ALA A 42 -31.96 -16.51 -0.67
C ALA A 42 -30.86 -16.25 -1.71
N VAL A 43 -30.20 -17.30 -2.18
CA VAL A 43 -29.05 -17.20 -3.10
C VAL A 43 -29.47 -16.80 -4.51
N VAL A 44 -30.60 -17.29 -5.00
CA VAL A 44 -31.17 -16.88 -6.29
C VAL A 44 -31.59 -15.42 -6.24
N GLY A 45 -32.28 -15.00 -5.17
CA GLY A 45 -32.64 -13.61 -4.95
C GLY A 45 -31.42 -12.67 -4.89
N MET A 46 -30.33 -13.10 -4.25
CA MET A 46 -29.07 -12.35 -4.25
C MET A 46 -28.45 -12.23 -5.64
N SER A 47 -28.48 -13.32 -6.43
CA SER A 47 -27.91 -13.34 -7.78
C SER A 47 -28.70 -12.42 -8.71
N GLU A 48 -30.02 -12.42 -8.60
CA GLU A 48 -30.92 -11.54 -9.36
C GLU A 48 -30.74 -10.08 -8.95
N ALA A 49 -30.63 -9.80 -7.65
CA ALA A 49 -30.30 -8.45 -7.17
C ALA A 49 -28.95 -7.95 -7.72
N ALA A 50 -27.92 -8.80 -7.78
CA ALA A 50 -26.62 -8.45 -8.35
C ALA A 50 -26.68 -8.21 -9.88
N GLU A 51 -27.57 -8.91 -10.60
CA GLU A 51 -27.83 -8.63 -12.01
C GLU A 51 -28.55 -7.28 -12.20
N GLU A 52 -29.45 -6.91 -11.29
CA GLU A 52 -30.12 -5.60 -11.30
C GLU A 52 -29.16 -4.43 -10.98
N THR A 53 -28.10 -4.67 -10.19
CA THR A 53 -27.10 -3.64 -9.85
C THR A 53 -26.02 -3.43 -10.93
N LEU A 54 -26.01 -4.20 -12.02
CA LEU A 54 -25.02 -4.09 -13.11
C LEU A 54 -24.89 -2.69 -13.71
N GLY A 55 -25.96 -1.88 -13.68
CA GLY A 55 -25.93 -0.48 -14.16
C GLY A 55 -25.22 0.49 -13.21
N LEU A 56 -24.99 0.10 -11.96
CA LEU A 56 -24.48 0.96 -10.90
C LEU A 56 -23.00 0.70 -10.54
N ILE A 57 -22.45 -0.39 -11.06
CA ILE A 57 -21.07 -0.83 -10.84
C ILE A 57 -20.11 -0.35 -11.94
N ASP A 58 -18.83 -0.26 -11.59
CA ASP A 58 -17.75 0.09 -12.53
C ASP A 58 -17.61 -0.99 -13.62
N GLU A 59 -17.32 -0.55 -14.85
CA GLU A 59 -17.29 -1.39 -16.05
C GLU A 59 -16.35 -2.60 -15.93
N GLU A 60 -15.25 -2.45 -15.19
CA GLU A 60 -14.26 -3.52 -15.04
C GLU A 60 -14.80 -4.73 -14.26
N PHE A 61 -15.76 -4.51 -13.37
CA PHE A 61 -16.32 -5.55 -12.50
C PHE A 61 -17.54 -6.24 -13.08
N LYS A 62 -18.21 -5.64 -14.07
CA LYS A 62 -19.39 -6.20 -14.72
C LYS A 62 -19.24 -7.64 -15.22
N PRO A 63 -18.16 -8.01 -15.95
CA PRO A 63 -18.01 -9.39 -16.41
C PRO A 63 -17.83 -10.38 -15.25
N ILE A 64 -17.10 -9.96 -14.21
CA ILE A 64 -16.78 -10.80 -13.05
C ILE A 64 -18.02 -10.98 -12.17
N LEU A 65 -18.81 -9.92 -11.96
CA LEU A 65 -20.06 -9.98 -11.18
C LEU A 65 -21.07 -10.90 -11.87
N ASN A 66 -21.27 -10.74 -13.18
CA ASN A 66 -22.19 -11.57 -13.96
C ASN A 66 -21.80 -13.06 -13.94
N ASP A 67 -20.52 -13.37 -14.14
CA ASP A 67 -20.04 -14.75 -14.09
C ASP A 67 -20.22 -15.35 -12.69
N THR A 68 -19.93 -14.56 -11.64
CA THR A 68 -20.09 -14.99 -10.25
C THR A 68 -21.56 -15.23 -9.88
N ALA A 69 -22.46 -14.31 -10.27
CA ALA A 69 -23.90 -14.44 -10.04
C ALA A 69 -24.48 -15.68 -10.76
N ARG A 70 -24.05 -15.94 -12.00
CA ARG A 70 -24.46 -17.12 -12.76
C ARG A 70 -23.97 -18.42 -12.10
N GLN A 71 -22.71 -18.47 -11.69
CA GLN A 71 -22.15 -19.63 -11.00
C GLN A 71 -22.85 -19.87 -9.66
N LEU A 72 -23.21 -18.80 -8.96
CA LEU A 72 -23.94 -18.85 -7.70
C LEU A 72 -25.36 -19.42 -7.89
N LYS A 73 -26.11 -18.96 -8.90
CA LYS A 73 -27.43 -19.49 -9.27
C LYS A 73 -27.37 -20.98 -9.66
N ASN A 74 -26.35 -21.37 -10.42
CA ASN A 74 -26.12 -22.77 -10.78
C ASN A 74 -25.82 -23.64 -9.55
N ALA A 75 -24.99 -23.15 -8.63
CA ALA A 75 -24.66 -23.85 -7.38
C ALA A 75 -25.90 -24.06 -6.49
N ALA A 76 -26.77 -23.06 -6.39
CA ALA A 76 -28.02 -23.14 -5.63
C ALA A 76 -28.99 -24.18 -6.21
N ASN A 77 -29.15 -24.21 -7.53
CA ASN A 77 -29.99 -25.21 -8.20
C ASN A 77 -29.42 -26.62 -8.06
N GLN A 78 -28.09 -26.76 -8.15
CA GLN A 78 -27.42 -28.04 -7.96
C GLN A 78 -27.61 -28.54 -6.53
N LEU A 79 -27.47 -27.68 -5.52
CA LEU A 79 -27.70 -28.03 -4.12
C LEU A 79 -29.12 -28.57 -3.88
N HIS A 80 -30.13 -27.93 -4.46
CA HIS A 80 -31.52 -28.41 -4.35
C HIS A 80 -31.71 -29.78 -5.03
N SER A 81 -31.17 -29.96 -6.23
CA SER A 81 -31.19 -31.26 -6.91
C SER A 81 -30.50 -32.35 -6.08
N ASP A 82 -29.36 -32.05 -5.46
CA ASP A 82 -28.62 -32.98 -4.62
C ASP A 82 -29.40 -33.35 -3.34
N ALA A 83 -30.08 -32.37 -2.74
CA ALA A 83 -30.94 -32.56 -1.58
C ALA A 83 -32.14 -33.48 -1.88
N VAL A 84 -32.80 -33.28 -3.03
CA VAL A 84 -33.90 -34.15 -3.49
C VAL A 84 -33.40 -35.57 -3.71
N ARG A 85 -32.26 -35.74 -4.38
CA ARG A 85 -31.63 -37.05 -4.58
C ARG A 85 -31.27 -37.73 -3.24
N ALA A 86 -30.80 -36.97 -2.26
CA ALA A 86 -30.47 -37.47 -0.93
C ALA A 86 -31.71 -37.90 -0.13
N ARG A 87 -32.86 -37.23 -0.32
CA ARG A 87 -34.14 -37.60 0.28
C ARG A 87 -34.72 -38.87 -0.34
N ASP A 88 -34.63 -38.99 -1.67
CA ASP A 88 -35.22 -40.11 -2.41
C ASP A 88 -34.41 -41.41 -2.19
N ASP A 89 -33.11 -41.31 -1.92
CA ASP A 89 -32.24 -42.43 -1.56
C ASP A 89 -31.36 -42.10 -0.31
N PRO A 90 -31.91 -42.19 0.91
CA PRO A 90 -31.23 -41.75 2.14
C PRO A 90 -29.99 -42.56 2.53
N TRP A 91 -29.83 -43.77 1.99
CA TRP A 91 -28.68 -44.64 2.24
C TRP A 91 -27.52 -44.34 1.29
N ASN A 92 -27.79 -43.65 0.18
CA ASN A 92 -26.79 -43.26 -0.80
C ASN A 92 -26.08 -41.97 -0.38
N ARG A 93 -24.76 -42.10 -0.20
CA ARG A 93 -23.89 -41.02 0.27
C ARG A 93 -23.44 -40.07 -0.84
N VAL A 94 -23.59 -40.46 -2.11
CA VAL A 94 -23.15 -39.63 -3.25
C VAL A 94 -23.93 -38.31 -3.32
N PRO A 95 -25.29 -38.29 -3.28
CA PRO A 95 -26.05 -37.05 -3.24
C PRO A 95 -25.74 -36.16 -2.04
N GLN A 96 -25.46 -36.76 -0.88
CA GLN A 96 -25.09 -36.02 0.34
C GLN A 96 -23.75 -35.29 0.16
N LYS A 97 -22.75 -35.96 -0.44
CA LYS A 97 -21.43 -35.37 -0.74
C LYS A 97 -21.51 -34.32 -1.85
N ASP A 98 -22.33 -34.53 -2.87
CA ASP A 98 -22.59 -33.54 -3.93
C ASP A 98 -23.25 -32.27 -3.34
N ALA A 99 -24.22 -32.43 -2.44
CA ALA A 99 -24.86 -31.32 -1.74
C ALA A 99 -23.83 -30.49 -0.95
N ILE A 100 -22.87 -31.12 -0.29
CA ILE A 100 -21.78 -30.41 0.40
C ILE A 100 -20.93 -29.57 -0.57
N LYS A 101 -20.58 -30.13 -1.74
CA LYS A 101 -19.80 -29.40 -2.77
C LYS A 101 -20.57 -28.18 -3.28
N SER A 102 -21.87 -28.35 -3.57
CA SER A 102 -22.75 -27.29 -4.02
C SER A 102 -22.89 -26.18 -2.95
N ALA A 103 -23.11 -26.56 -1.69
CA ALA A 103 -23.21 -25.63 -0.56
C ALA A 103 -21.91 -24.83 -0.32
N LYS A 104 -20.75 -25.46 -0.52
CA LYS A 104 -19.45 -24.78 -0.45
C LYS A 104 -19.25 -23.77 -1.57
N MET A 105 -19.58 -24.15 -2.80
CA MET A 105 -19.46 -23.28 -3.96
C MET A 105 -20.35 -22.04 -3.79
N ILE A 106 -21.56 -22.20 -3.23
CA ILE A 106 -22.42 -21.09 -2.83
C ILE A 106 -21.68 -20.15 -1.89
N LEU A 107 -21.13 -20.66 -0.77
CA LEU A 107 -20.48 -19.81 0.21
C LEU A 107 -19.30 -19.01 -0.38
N GLN A 108 -18.44 -19.66 -1.17
CA GLN A 108 -17.32 -18.99 -1.84
C GLN A 108 -17.79 -17.91 -2.81
N LYS A 109 -18.83 -18.19 -3.58
CA LYS A 109 -19.34 -17.26 -4.60
C LYS A 109 -20.15 -16.12 -3.99
N VAL A 110 -20.86 -16.33 -2.87
CA VAL A 110 -21.51 -15.24 -2.12
C VAL A 110 -20.47 -14.25 -1.58
N VAL A 111 -19.39 -14.75 -0.97
CA VAL A 111 -18.28 -13.90 -0.50
C VAL A 111 -17.69 -13.11 -1.66
N LEU A 112 -17.40 -13.78 -2.78
CA LEU A 112 -16.82 -13.13 -3.95
C LEU A 112 -17.75 -12.06 -4.55
N LEU A 113 -19.03 -12.37 -4.71
CA LEU A 113 -20.05 -11.47 -5.27
C LEU A 113 -20.10 -10.16 -4.48
N VAL A 114 -20.16 -10.30 -3.16
CA VAL A 114 -20.18 -9.19 -2.20
C VAL A 114 -18.92 -8.32 -2.31
N LEU A 115 -17.74 -8.93 -2.42
CA LEU A 115 -16.48 -8.19 -2.54
C LEU A 115 -16.40 -7.40 -3.84
N ILE A 116 -16.87 -7.98 -4.94
CA ILE A 116 -16.89 -7.32 -6.25
C ILE A 116 -17.80 -6.09 -6.18
N GLU A 117 -19.00 -6.21 -5.61
CA GLU A 117 -19.91 -5.09 -5.44
C GLU A 117 -19.31 -4.00 -4.53
N GLU A 118 -18.71 -4.38 -3.40
CA GLU A 118 -18.04 -3.47 -2.49
C GLU A 118 -16.90 -2.70 -3.17
N GLN A 119 -15.98 -3.41 -3.84
CA GLN A 119 -14.86 -2.82 -4.57
C GLN A 119 -15.32 -1.84 -5.65
N SER A 120 -16.31 -2.27 -6.44
CA SER A 120 -16.91 -1.45 -7.47
C SER A 120 -17.56 -0.18 -6.89
N ASN A 121 -18.38 -0.32 -5.85
CA ASN A 121 -19.10 0.81 -5.25
C ASN A 121 -18.14 1.89 -4.75
N ILE A 122 -17.02 1.48 -4.14
CA ILE A 122 -15.98 2.42 -3.69
C ILE A 122 -15.28 3.06 -4.87
N LYS A 123 -14.93 2.30 -5.90
CA LYS A 123 -14.28 2.86 -7.10
C LYS A 123 -15.18 3.89 -7.77
N VAL A 124 -16.47 3.60 -7.94
CA VAL A 124 -17.46 4.53 -8.48
C VAL A 124 -17.59 5.76 -7.59
N LEU A 125 -17.72 5.59 -6.28
CA LEU A 125 -17.88 6.69 -5.33
C LEU A 125 -16.66 7.63 -5.33
N VAL A 126 -15.45 7.08 -5.30
CA VAL A 126 -14.21 7.85 -5.39
C VAL A 126 -14.08 8.50 -6.77
N GLY A 127 -14.51 7.82 -7.84
CA GLY A 127 -14.56 8.38 -9.18
C GLY A 127 -15.48 9.61 -9.27
N ILE A 128 -16.66 9.56 -8.66
CA ILE A 128 -17.57 10.71 -8.56
C ILE A 128 -16.90 11.85 -7.76
N ALA A 129 -16.31 11.53 -6.61
CA ALA A 129 -15.61 12.53 -5.78
C ALA A 129 -14.50 13.26 -6.55
N LYS A 130 -13.70 12.53 -7.34
CA LYS A 130 -12.67 13.11 -8.21
C LYS A 130 -13.27 14.01 -9.29
N LYS A 131 -14.36 13.59 -9.95
CA LYS A 131 -15.07 14.41 -10.94
C LYS A 131 -15.65 15.69 -10.35
N VAL A 132 -16.19 15.62 -9.13
CA VAL A 132 -16.66 16.82 -8.39
C VAL A 132 -15.49 17.76 -8.15
N ALA A 133 -14.35 17.26 -7.66
CA ALA A 133 -13.15 18.06 -7.44
C ALA A 133 -12.61 18.72 -8.72
N GLU A 134 -12.57 17.97 -9.84
CA GLU A 134 -12.23 18.53 -11.16
C GLU A 134 -13.24 19.60 -11.61
N GLY A 135 -14.51 19.40 -11.32
CA GLY A 135 -15.58 20.38 -11.54
C GLY A 135 -15.36 21.67 -10.76
N VAL A 136 -15.04 21.57 -9.47
CA VAL A 136 -14.70 22.71 -8.60
C VAL A 136 -13.52 23.49 -9.16
N LYS A 137 -12.46 22.80 -9.60
CA LYS A 137 -11.29 23.43 -10.23
C LYS A 137 -11.64 24.14 -11.54
N ARG A 138 -12.46 23.51 -12.40
CA ARG A 138 -12.93 24.15 -13.64
C ARG A 138 -13.81 25.37 -13.38
N ILE A 139 -14.64 25.36 -12.34
CA ILE A 139 -15.43 26.53 -11.93
C ILE A 139 -14.53 27.72 -11.58
N ASP A 140 -13.36 27.48 -10.98
CA ASP A 140 -12.42 28.55 -10.64
C ASP A 140 -11.77 29.22 -11.87
N GLU A 141 -11.73 28.54 -13.01
CA GLU A 141 -11.16 29.06 -14.26
C GLU A 141 -12.16 29.86 -15.10
N ILE A 142 -13.47 29.77 -14.80
CA ILE A 142 -14.51 30.43 -15.59
C ILE A 142 -14.73 31.87 -15.12
N GLU A 143 -14.66 32.80 -16.07
CA GLU A 143 -14.97 34.23 -15.85
C GLU A 143 -16.31 34.67 -16.48
N ASN A 144 -16.91 33.83 -17.33
CA ASN A 144 -18.18 34.12 -18.00
C ASN A 144 -19.37 33.53 -17.23
N LEU A 145 -20.34 34.37 -16.87
CA LEU A 145 -21.50 33.96 -16.06
C LEU A 145 -22.37 32.86 -16.69
N ASN A 146 -22.55 32.86 -18.02
CA ASN A 146 -23.37 31.86 -18.69
C ASN A 146 -22.67 30.50 -18.71
N GLN A 147 -21.36 30.48 -19.00
CA GLN A 147 -20.55 29.26 -18.93
C GLN A 147 -20.46 28.73 -17.49
N LEU A 148 -20.35 29.64 -16.51
CA LEU A 148 -20.32 29.29 -15.10
C LEU A 148 -21.62 28.60 -14.68
N ASN A 149 -22.78 29.13 -15.06
CA ASN A 149 -24.06 28.55 -14.65
C ASN A 149 -24.27 27.14 -15.21
N VAL A 150 -23.79 26.85 -16.43
CA VAL A 150 -23.80 25.49 -16.99
C VAL A 150 -22.90 24.57 -16.16
N MET A 151 -21.65 24.96 -15.92
CA MET A 151 -20.70 24.14 -15.15
C MET A 151 -21.18 23.92 -13.70
N VAL A 152 -21.73 24.95 -13.06
CA VAL A 152 -22.30 24.84 -11.70
C VAL A 152 -23.46 23.86 -11.66
N SER A 153 -24.33 23.84 -12.67
CA SER A 153 -25.42 22.87 -12.75
C SER A 153 -24.89 21.43 -12.83
N ASP A 154 -23.89 21.19 -13.68
CA ASP A 154 -23.29 19.85 -13.85
C ASP A 154 -22.57 19.39 -12.58
N VAL A 155 -21.81 20.30 -11.94
CA VAL A 155 -21.09 19.99 -10.68
C VAL A 155 -22.05 19.76 -9.53
N ALA A 156 -23.14 20.52 -9.42
CA ALA A 156 -24.14 20.32 -8.38
C ALA A 156 -24.84 18.95 -8.48
N GLN A 157 -25.08 18.45 -9.70
CA GLN A 157 -25.63 17.10 -9.89
C GLN A 157 -24.66 16.01 -9.43
N LEU A 158 -23.38 16.15 -9.76
CA LEU A 158 -22.35 15.21 -9.33
C LEU A 158 -22.15 15.23 -7.80
N GLU A 159 -22.26 16.41 -7.21
CA GLU A 159 -22.14 16.61 -5.76
C GLU A 159 -23.32 16.00 -4.99
N ASP A 160 -24.56 16.18 -5.45
CA ASP A 160 -25.74 15.57 -4.83
C ASP A 160 -25.62 14.04 -4.84
N GLU A 161 -25.18 13.48 -5.97
CA GLU A 161 -24.92 12.04 -6.09
C GLU A 161 -23.78 11.59 -5.15
N LEU A 162 -22.71 12.38 -5.02
CA LEU A 162 -21.61 12.10 -4.09
C LEU A 162 -22.10 12.05 -2.64
N VAL A 163 -22.83 13.07 -2.19
CA VAL A 163 -23.37 13.17 -0.83
C VAL A 163 -24.31 12.01 -0.54
N LYS A 164 -25.24 11.74 -1.46
CA LYS A 164 -26.22 10.66 -1.31
C LYS A 164 -25.57 9.28 -1.23
N ARG A 165 -24.59 8.98 -2.08
CA ARG A 165 -23.88 7.70 -2.03
C ARG A 165 -22.97 7.59 -0.80
N SER A 166 -22.35 8.68 -0.37
CA SER A 166 -21.54 8.71 0.85
C SER A 166 -22.38 8.47 2.11
N GLN A 167 -23.59 9.04 2.18
CA GLN A 167 -24.53 8.77 3.28
C GLN A 167 -24.96 7.29 3.33
N ARG A 168 -25.35 6.71 2.18
CA ARG A 168 -25.65 5.27 2.09
C ARG A 168 -24.46 4.40 2.51
N ARG A 169 -23.24 4.81 2.17
CA ARG A 169 -22.03 4.10 2.59
C ARG A 169 -21.82 4.16 4.11
N SER A 170 -22.14 5.29 4.72
CA SER A 170 -22.09 5.51 6.16
C SER A 170 -22.95 4.48 6.92
N GLU A 171 -24.18 4.27 6.44
CA GLU A 171 -25.14 3.31 7.01
C GLU A 171 -24.60 1.87 7.00
N GLY A 172 -23.84 1.50 5.95
CA GLY A 172 -23.22 0.18 5.80
C GLY A 172 -21.88 -0.03 6.52
N SER A 173 -21.33 0.99 7.19
CA SER A 173 -20.09 0.84 7.97
C SER A 173 -20.39 0.26 9.35
N ASN A 174 -19.68 -0.80 9.75
CA ASN A 174 -19.77 -1.36 11.10
C ASN A 174 -19.01 -0.50 12.15
N ASN A 175 -18.13 0.40 11.71
CA ASN A 175 -17.39 1.31 12.58
C ASN A 175 -18.16 2.64 12.78
N PRO A 176 -18.58 2.97 14.02
CA PRO A 176 -19.35 4.17 14.31
C PRO A 176 -18.58 5.48 14.12
N GLU A 177 -17.24 5.47 14.29
CA GLU A 177 -16.42 6.67 14.08
C GLU A 177 -16.35 7.04 12.60
N PHE A 178 -16.17 6.04 11.73
CA PHE A 178 -16.17 6.28 10.29
C PHE A 178 -17.53 6.71 9.77
N ARG A 179 -18.60 6.16 10.34
CA ARG A 179 -19.99 6.58 10.05
C ARG A 179 -20.18 8.05 10.37
N GLN A 180 -19.91 8.44 11.62
CA GLN A 180 -20.02 9.84 12.05
C GLN A 180 -19.16 10.77 11.19
N ARG A 181 -17.90 10.38 10.92
CA ARG A 181 -16.99 11.20 10.13
C ARG A 181 -17.48 11.39 8.69
N LEU A 182 -18.01 10.35 8.06
CA LEU A 182 -18.50 10.43 6.68
C LEU A 182 -19.78 11.29 6.57
N GLU A 183 -20.65 11.25 7.58
CA GLU A 183 -21.82 12.13 7.70
C GLU A 183 -21.43 13.60 7.87
N GLU A 184 -20.49 13.89 8.78
CA GLU A 184 -19.94 15.24 8.98
C GLU A 184 -19.33 15.81 7.70
N LEU A 185 -18.58 14.99 6.97
CA LEU A 185 -17.96 15.37 5.70
C LEU A 185 -19.00 15.57 4.59
N SER A 186 -20.05 14.75 4.55
CA SER A 186 -21.15 14.90 3.59
C SER A 186 -21.88 16.23 3.78
N ALA A 187 -22.17 16.60 5.03
CA ALA A 187 -22.75 17.90 5.37
C ALA A 187 -21.79 19.06 5.02
N SER A 188 -20.49 18.87 5.28
CA SER A 188 -19.46 19.88 4.99
C SER A 188 -19.30 20.13 3.49
N VAL A 189 -19.24 19.08 2.67
CA VAL A 189 -19.14 19.19 1.21
C VAL A 189 -20.36 19.94 0.65
N SER A 190 -21.57 19.58 1.10
CA SER A 190 -22.81 20.25 0.68
C SER A 190 -22.80 21.76 0.98
N SER A 191 -22.44 22.11 2.22
CA SER A 191 -22.37 23.52 2.64
C SER A 191 -21.29 24.30 1.88
N LEU A 192 -20.09 23.73 1.76
CA LEU A 192 -18.95 24.39 1.11
C LEU A 192 -19.14 24.55 -0.39
N SER A 193 -19.80 23.61 -1.07
CA SER A 193 -20.11 23.74 -2.49
C SER A 193 -21.07 24.89 -2.76
N HIS A 194 -22.15 25.03 -1.99
CA HIS A 194 -23.05 26.17 -2.13
C HIS A 194 -22.31 27.51 -1.93
N GLN A 195 -21.41 27.58 -0.93
CA GLN A 195 -20.60 28.77 -0.71
C GLN A 195 -19.64 29.04 -1.88
N HIS A 196 -18.98 28.01 -2.41
CA HIS A 196 -18.08 28.11 -3.56
C HIS A 196 -18.81 28.58 -4.83
N GLN A 197 -19.97 28.00 -5.13
CA GLN A 197 -20.80 28.41 -6.27
C GLN A 197 -21.26 29.87 -6.17
N GLN A 198 -21.65 30.33 -4.96
CA GLN A 198 -21.99 31.74 -4.74
C GLN A 198 -20.78 32.65 -4.91
N ALA A 199 -19.62 32.27 -4.37
CA ALA A 199 -18.39 33.01 -4.54
C ALA A 199 -17.97 33.11 -6.02
N ALA A 200 -18.11 32.04 -6.79
CA ALA A 200 -17.85 32.02 -8.23
C ALA A 200 -18.78 32.95 -9.01
N ARG A 201 -20.08 32.96 -8.68
CA ARG A 201 -21.05 33.90 -9.31
C ARG A 201 -20.69 35.35 -8.99
N ASN A 202 -20.30 35.66 -7.76
CA ASN A 202 -19.88 37.00 -7.36
C ASN A 202 -18.64 37.47 -8.13
N VAL A 203 -17.67 36.59 -8.36
CA VAL A 203 -16.48 36.90 -9.18
C VAL A 203 -16.86 37.17 -10.65
N CYS A 204 -17.78 36.40 -11.24
CA CYS A 204 -18.23 36.64 -12.61
C CYS A 204 -19.05 37.92 -12.76
N GLN A 205 -19.79 38.32 -11.72
CA GLN A 205 -20.55 39.58 -11.72
C GLN A 205 -19.64 40.80 -11.52
N ASN A 206 -18.57 40.65 -10.74
CA ASN A 206 -17.62 41.72 -10.39
C ASN A 206 -16.17 41.24 -10.64
N THR A 207 -15.78 41.18 -11.91
CA THR A 207 -14.48 40.60 -12.32
C THR A 207 -13.25 41.30 -11.74
N GLY A 208 -13.37 42.58 -11.34
CA GLY A 208 -12.30 43.35 -10.69
C GLY A 208 -12.22 43.25 -9.16
N ASP A 209 -13.13 42.55 -8.50
CA ASP A 209 -13.15 42.46 -7.03
C ASP A 209 -12.15 41.41 -6.50
N HIS A 210 -11.01 41.89 -6.02
CA HIS A 210 -9.98 41.06 -5.37
C HIS A 210 -10.50 40.31 -4.14
N ASN A 211 -11.44 40.87 -3.38
CA ASN A 211 -11.99 40.21 -2.20
C ASN A 211 -12.91 39.05 -2.60
N ALA A 212 -13.70 39.21 -3.67
CA ALA A 212 -14.53 38.12 -4.20
C ALA A 212 -13.66 36.95 -4.69
N ARG A 213 -12.56 37.24 -5.41
CA ARG A 213 -11.60 36.23 -5.87
C ARG A 213 -10.93 35.50 -4.71
N ALA A 214 -10.52 36.21 -3.67
CA ALA A 214 -9.94 35.62 -2.47
C ALA A 214 -10.93 34.71 -1.73
N ARG A 215 -12.20 35.11 -1.60
CA ARG A 215 -13.25 34.27 -0.99
C ARG A 215 -13.53 33.00 -1.81
N ARG A 216 -13.55 33.10 -3.14
CA ARG A 216 -13.71 31.93 -4.02
C ARG A 216 -12.55 30.95 -3.83
N ALA A 217 -11.31 31.45 -3.80
CA ALA A 217 -10.13 30.60 -3.60
C ALA A 217 -10.15 29.90 -2.23
N ASP A 218 -10.48 30.62 -1.15
CA ASP A 218 -10.59 30.04 0.21
C ASP A 218 -11.68 28.97 0.30
N THR A 219 -12.86 29.22 -0.27
CA THR A 219 -13.96 28.25 -0.28
C THR A 219 -13.67 27.04 -1.17
N SER A 220 -13.04 27.23 -2.33
CA SER A 220 -12.56 26.15 -3.20
C SER A 220 -11.57 25.25 -2.47
N GLN A 221 -10.57 25.83 -1.81
CA GLN A 221 -9.57 25.07 -1.04
C GLN A 221 -10.20 24.24 0.07
N LYS A 222 -11.16 24.82 0.82
CA LYS A 222 -11.89 24.11 1.88
C LYS A 222 -12.73 22.96 1.33
N LEU A 223 -13.44 23.19 0.22
CA LEU A 223 -14.26 22.18 -0.43
C LEU A 223 -13.42 21.00 -0.93
N LEU A 224 -12.33 21.28 -1.64
CA LEU A 224 -11.40 20.25 -2.10
C LEU A 224 -10.80 19.45 -0.93
N GLY A 225 -10.46 20.13 0.17
CA GLY A 225 -9.99 19.49 1.40
C GLY A 225 -11.02 18.55 2.03
N ALA A 226 -12.31 18.95 2.06
CA ALA A 226 -13.41 18.13 2.57
C ALA A 226 -13.70 16.91 1.68
N ILE A 227 -13.67 17.09 0.35
CA ILE A 227 -13.79 15.98 -0.61
C ILE A 227 -12.64 14.98 -0.41
N ASP A 228 -11.43 15.46 -0.16
CA ASP A 228 -10.28 14.58 0.05
C ASP A 228 -10.34 13.81 1.38
N ASP A 229 -10.78 14.47 2.45
CA ASP A 229 -11.10 13.80 3.72
C ASP A 229 -12.19 12.73 3.53
N MET A 230 -13.17 12.98 2.66
CA MET A 230 -14.24 12.03 2.34
C MET A 230 -13.69 10.83 1.59
N ILE A 231 -12.88 11.04 0.54
CA ILE A 231 -12.19 9.96 -0.20
C ILE A 231 -11.34 9.12 0.75
N TYR A 232 -10.59 9.76 1.65
CA TYR A 232 -9.77 9.07 2.65
C TYR A 232 -10.62 8.21 3.58
N THR A 233 -11.71 8.77 4.12
CA THR A 233 -12.62 8.06 5.02
C THR A 233 -13.28 6.86 4.32
N ILE A 234 -13.70 7.00 3.06
CA ILE A 234 -14.25 5.91 2.25
C ILE A 234 -13.24 4.76 2.09
N LYS A 235 -11.97 5.07 1.81
CA LYS A 235 -10.89 4.07 1.71
C LYS A 235 -10.66 3.36 3.04
N GLN A 236 -10.75 4.08 4.16
CA GLN A 236 -10.60 3.47 5.48
C GLN A 236 -11.75 2.55 5.85
N ILE A 237 -12.99 2.92 5.51
CA ILE A 237 -14.14 2.02 5.64
C ILE A 237 -13.93 0.76 4.80
N PHE A 238 -13.46 0.89 3.56
CA PHE A 238 -13.11 -0.26 2.73
C PHE A 238 -12.07 -1.14 3.40
N ALA A 239 -10.90 -0.61 3.70
CA ALA A 239 -9.80 -1.37 4.30
C ALA A 239 -10.25 -2.05 5.61
N SER A 240 -11.06 -1.38 6.43
CA SER A 240 -11.66 -1.97 7.62
C SER A 240 -12.59 -3.14 7.29
N ASN A 241 -13.45 -3.00 6.29
CA ASN A 241 -14.44 -4.00 5.90
C ASN A 241 -13.81 -5.16 5.09
N THR A 242 -12.70 -4.94 4.37
CA THR A 242 -12.07 -5.91 3.47
C THR A 242 -10.71 -6.42 3.93
N LYS A 243 -10.32 -6.15 5.18
CA LYS A 243 -9.18 -6.80 5.89
C LYS A 243 -9.16 -8.33 5.79
N PHE A 244 -10.26 -8.95 5.37
CA PHE A 244 -10.44 -10.38 5.13
C PHE A 244 -9.93 -10.89 3.76
N VAL A 245 -9.71 -10.06 2.72
CA VAL A 245 -9.58 -10.57 1.32
C VAL A 245 -8.49 -9.90 0.47
N ASP A 246 -7.43 -9.43 1.09
CA ASP A 246 -6.41 -8.59 0.43
C ASP A 246 -5.53 -9.31 -0.62
N LEU A 247 -5.63 -10.64 -0.79
CA LEU A 247 -4.75 -11.38 -1.71
C LEU A 247 -5.33 -11.67 -3.10
N ALA A 248 -6.63 -11.42 -3.37
CA ALA A 248 -7.27 -12.03 -4.55
C ALA A 248 -7.35 -11.15 -5.81
N PHE A 249 -7.34 -9.81 -5.72
CA PHE A 249 -7.72 -8.95 -6.87
C PHE A 249 -6.79 -7.78 -7.20
N LYS A 250 -5.59 -7.69 -6.59
CA LYS A 250 -4.55 -6.69 -6.89
C LYS A 250 -5.13 -5.26 -7.07
N TRP A 251 -5.82 -4.74 -6.05
CA TRP A 251 -6.29 -3.35 -6.06
C TRP A 251 -5.09 -2.39 -6.00
N GLN A 252 -5.06 -1.40 -6.89
CA GLN A 252 -4.09 -0.31 -6.79
C GLN A 252 -4.68 0.84 -5.95
N PRO A 253 -3.91 1.39 -4.99
CA PRO A 253 -4.39 2.49 -4.19
C PRO A 253 -4.80 3.68 -5.05
N VAL A 254 -6.09 4.02 -4.98
CA VAL A 254 -6.57 5.25 -5.63
C VAL A 254 -5.87 6.41 -4.94
N ARG A 255 -5.30 7.35 -5.72
CA ARG A 255 -4.62 8.51 -5.15
C ARG A 255 -5.59 9.48 -4.48
N THR A 256 -5.18 10.11 -3.39
CA THR A 256 -5.87 11.26 -2.79
C THR A 256 -5.66 12.52 -3.65
N ILE A 257 -6.57 13.50 -3.53
CA ILE A 257 -6.42 14.79 -4.21
C ILE A 257 -5.14 15.47 -3.71
N ALA A 258 -4.84 15.38 -2.40
CA ALA A 258 -3.60 15.90 -1.85
C ALA A 258 -2.35 15.23 -2.46
N GLU A 259 -2.36 13.91 -2.70
CA GLU A 259 -1.25 13.22 -3.39
C GLU A 259 -1.04 13.76 -4.81
N ASP A 260 -2.12 13.89 -5.59
CA ASP A 260 -2.07 14.43 -6.94
C ASP A 260 -1.62 15.92 -6.92
N GLU A 261 -2.06 16.70 -5.94
CA GLU A 261 -1.66 18.09 -5.76
C GLU A 261 -0.19 18.26 -5.34
N VAL A 262 0.40 17.32 -4.61
CA VAL A 262 1.85 17.30 -4.39
C VAL A 262 2.58 17.09 -5.71
N THR A 263 2.14 16.14 -6.54
CA THR A 263 2.78 15.87 -7.83
C THR A 263 2.65 17.06 -8.79
N ASN A 264 1.49 17.72 -8.82
CA ASN A 264 1.26 18.91 -9.64
C ASN A 264 2.08 20.11 -9.16
N ALA A 265 2.12 20.35 -7.84
CA ALA A 265 2.94 21.43 -7.26
C ALA A 265 4.45 21.17 -7.51
N SER A 266 4.88 19.90 -7.49
CA SER A 266 6.23 19.52 -7.90
C SER A 266 6.50 19.88 -9.35
N ALA A 267 5.59 19.53 -10.26
CA ALA A 267 5.72 19.86 -11.68
C ALA A 267 5.85 21.38 -11.92
N GLN A 268 5.02 22.18 -11.24
CA GLN A 268 5.10 23.66 -11.30
C GLN A 268 6.41 24.21 -10.74
N LEU A 269 6.87 23.68 -9.59
CA LEU A 269 8.14 24.09 -9.00
C LEU A 269 9.31 23.78 -9.94
N VAL A 270 9.32 22.59 -10.55
CA VAL A 270 10.33 22.19 -11.54
C VAL A 270 10.33 23.15 -12.73
N ASP A 271 9.16 23.57 -13.21
CA ASP A 271 9.05 24.54 -14.32
C ASP A 271 9.65 25.90 -13.95
N TYR A 272 9.37 26.42 -12.75
CA TYR A 272 9.96 27.66 -12.28
C TYR A 272 11.48 27.56 -12.08
N LEU A 273 11.97 26.44 -11.56
CA LEU A 273 13.40 26.17 -11.41
C LEU A 273 14.12 26.12 -12.76
N HIS A 274 13.50 25.54 -13.79
CA HIS A 274 14.03 25.50 -15.16
C HIS A 274 14.08 26.89 -15.80
N ALA A 275 13.05 27.70 -15.58
CA ALA A 275 12.97 29.07 -16.13
C ALA A 275 13.88 30.07 -15.39
N LEU A 276 14.34 29.75 -14.18
CA LEU A 276 15.04 30.68 -13.30
C LEU A 276 16.25 31.39 -13.94
N PRO A 277 17.19 30.70 -14.62
CA PRO A 277 18.36 31.38 -15.21
C PRO A 277 17.96 32.46 -16.23
N LYS A 278 16.98 32.15 -17.09
CA LYS A 278 16.45 33.11 -18.09
C LYS A 278 15.75 34.30 -17.42
N GLN A 279 15.02 34.06 -16.34
CA GLN A 279 14.36 35.13 -15.59
C GLN A 279 15.36 36.06 -14.89
N ILE A 280 16.51 35.54 -14.46
CA ILE A 280 17.59 36.35 -13.91
C ILE A 280 18.20 37.26 -14.99
N GLU A 281 18.48 36.71 -16.18
CA GLU A 281 18.98 37.48 -17.33
C GLU A 281 18.00 38.58 -17.79
N ALA A 282 16.70 38.30 -17.72
CA ALA A 282 15.65 39.26 -18.03
C ALA A 282 15.39 40.31 -16.93
N GLY A 283 16.13 40.28 -15.81
CA GLY A 283 15.95 41.22 -14.68
C GLY A 283 14.79 40.88 -13.74
N ASN A 284 14.11 39.75 -13.94
CA ASN A 284 12.95 39.29 -13.15
C ASN A 284 13.32 38.36 -11.99
N GLY A 285 14.61 38.23 -11.66
CA GLY A 285 15.10 37.32 -10.61
C GLY A 285 14.33 37.38 -9.28
N PRO A 286 14.04 38.58 -8.70
CA PRO A 286 13.27 38.69 -7.47
C PRO A 286 11.80 38.25 -7.56
N ALA A 287 11.20 38.30 -8.76
CA ALA A 287 9.86 37.77 -8.98
C ALA A 287 9.89 36.24 -9.12
N ALA A 288 10.82 35.70 -9.91
CA ALA A 288 11.01 34.26 -10.05
C ALA A 288 11.34 33.58 -8.71
N ALA A 289 12.16 34.22 -7.86
CA ALA A 289 12.43 33.78 -6.50
C ALA A 289 11.16 33.60 -5.65
N ARG A 290 10.21 34.54 -5.78
CA ARG A 290 8.93 34.50 -5.06
C ARG A 290 8.05 33.35 -5.55
N GLU A 291 7.97 33.15 -6.86
CA GLU A 291 7.20 32.04 -7.45
C GLU A 291 7.75 30.67 -7.03
N ILE A 292 9.08 30.51 -7.00
CA ILE A 292 9.74 29.28 -6.52
C ILE A 292 9.39 29.02 -5.05
N VAL A 293 9.48 30.04 -4.19
CA VAL A 293 9.14 29.89 -2.76
C VAL A 293 7.66 29.54 -2.59
N ASN A 294 6.77 30.16 -3.36
CA ASN A 294 5.33 29.87 -3.32
C ASN A 294 5.04 28.43 -3.74
N ALA A 295 5.60 27.98 -4.86
CA ALA A 295 5.43 26.62 -5.37
C ALA A 295 6.00 25.56 -4.40
N ALA A 296 7.19 25.81 -3.83
CA ALA A 296 7.78 24.93 -2.83
C ALA A 296 6.95 24.84 -1.55
N ASN A 297 6.45 25.98 -1.05
CA ASN A 297 5.57 26.00 0.13
C ASN A 297 4.24 25.30 -0.13
N LEU A 298 3.67 25.45 -1.33
CA LEU A 298 2.46 24.74 -1.74
C LEU A 298 2.69 23.23 -1.75
N GLN A 299 3.76 22.76 -2.38
CA GLN A 299 4.12 21.34 -2.39
C GLN A 299 4.31 20.80 -0.96
N ILE A 300 5.03 21.53 -0.11
CA ILE A 300 5.26 21.17 1.30
C ILE A 300 3.92 21.08 2.07
N SER A 301 3.04 22.07 1.93
CA SER A 301 1.75 22.09 2.62
C SER A 301 0.89 20.88 2.24
N ASN A 302 0.80 20.58 0.94
CA ASN A 302 0.04 19.43 0.45
C ASN A 302 0.64 18.12 0.96
N ALA A 303 1.98 18.01 0.98
CA ALA A 303 2.65 16.83 1.50
C ALA A 303 2.48 16.66 3.02
N ILE A 304 2.36 17.74 3.80
CA ILE A 304 2.03 17.68 5.23
C ILE A 304 0.62 17.11 5.43
N VAL A 305 -0.34 17.49 4.60
CA VAL A 305 -1.70 16.93 4.64
C VAL A 305 -1.66 15.43 4.39
N VAL A 306 -0.94 14.98 3.35
CA VAL A 306 -0.72 13.55 3.10
C VAL A 306 -0.07 12.87 4.29
N ALA A 307 1.01 13.42 4.84
CA ALA A 307 1.73 12.84 5.96
C ALA A 307 0.87 12.74 7.23
N ASN A 308 0.00 13.72 7.49
CA ASN A 308 -0.89 13.70 8.65
C ASN A 308 -1.98 12.64 8.55
N ARG A 309 -2.47 12.39 7.33
CA ARG A 309 -3.47 11.36 7.02
C ARG A 309 -2.84 9.97 6.79
N CYS A 310 -1.52 9.86 6.70
CA CYS A 310 -0.85 8.59 6.51
C CYS A 310 -0.87 7.76 7.80
N GLU A 311 -1.53 6.60 7.76
CA GLU A 311 -1.60 5.67 8.90
C GLU A 311 -0.30 4.94 9.14
N ASP A 312 0.43 4.64 8.05
CA ASP A 312 1.74 4.01 8.14
C ASP A 312 2.73 5.01 8.78
N PRO A 313 3.21 4.74 10.01
CA PRO A 313 4.10 5.65 10.72
C PRO A 313 5.47 5.78 10.04
N ILE A 314 5.89 4.76 9.28
CA ILE A 314 7.16 4.73 8.58
C ILE A 314 7.06 5.54 7.30
N LYS A 315 6.00 5.31 6.49
CA LYS A 315 5.74 6.16 5.31
C LYS A 315 5.59 7.62 5.71
N LYS A 316 4.86 7.91 6.78
CA LYS A 316 4.74 9.26 7.36
C LYS A 316 6.10 9.87 7.69
N LYS A 317 6.96 9.14 8.40
CA LYS A 317 8.31 9.59 8.75
C LYS A 317 9.17 9.87 7.50
N MET A 318 9.07 9.04 6.47
CA MET A 318 9.78 9.22 5.20
C MET A 318 9.29 10.46 4.42
N ILE A 319 7.97 10.69 4.36
CA ILE A 319 7.41 11.90 3.74
C ILE A 319 7.88 13.15 4.48
N LEU A 320 7.79 13.16 5.82
CA LEU A 320 8.26 14.28 6.65
C LEU A 320 9.75 14.58 6.43
N LYS A 321 10.58 13.56 6.23
CA LYS A 321 12.00 13.74 5.93
C LYS A 321 12.24 14.40 4.56
N ASN A 322 11.50 14.00 3.52
CA ASN A 322 11.58 14.65 2.21
C ASN A 322 11.05 16.10 2.26
N ILE A 323 10.03 16.37 3.09
CA ILE A 323 9.56 17.73 3.37
C ILE A 323 10.68 18.58 3.99
N GLU A 324 11.38 18.07 5.00
CA GLU A 324 12.49 18.77 5.65
C GLU A 324 13.62 19.09 4.68
N GLU A 325 13.94 18.17 3.76
CA GLU A 325 14.97 18.36 2.74
C GLU A 325 14.60 19.51 1.78
N LEU A 326 13.37 19.50 1.23
CA LEU A 326 12.91 20.58 0.36
C LEU A 326 12.82 21.93 1.09
N LYS A 327 12.38 21.91 2.35
CA LYS A 327 12.31 23.09 3.23
C LYS A 327 13.70 23.68 3.52
N LYS A 328 14.74 22.85 3.59
CA LYS A 328 16.14 23.28 3.79
C LYS A 328 16.77 23.85 2.51
N LEU A 329 16.49 23.25 1.35
CA LEU A 329 17.10 23.67 0.08
C LEU A 329 16.51 24.96 -0.47
N THR A 330 15.20 25.19 -0.27
CA THR A 330 14.51 26.37 -0.81
C THR A 330 15.17 27.70 -0.38
N PRO A 331 15.46 27.96 0.92
CA PRO A 331 16.15 29.18 1.33
C PRO A 331 17.61 29.27 0.84
N GLN A 332 18.31 28.15 0.72
CA GLN A 332 19.70 28.11 0.23
C GLN A 332 19.77 28.51 -1.24
N LEU A 333 18.83 28.02 -2.05
CA LEU A 333 18.67 28.42 -3.45
C LEU A 333 18.46 29.94 -3.56
N ILE A 334 17.55 30.52 -2.77
CA ILE A 334 17.29 31.96 -2.79
C ILE A 334 18.53 32.77 -2.36
N ALA A 335 19.28 32.27 -1.37
CA ALA A 335 20.52 32.92 -0.95
C ALA A 335 21.59 32.90 -2.05
N ALA A 336 21.71 31.81 -2.80
CA ALA A 336 22.64 31.69 -3.93
C ALA A 336 22.29 32.56 -5.13
N MET A 337 21.04 33.03 -5.25
CA MET A 337 20.65 33.97 -6.30
C MET A 337 21.26 35.37 -6.12
N LYS A 338 21.44 35.84 -4.87
CA LYS A 338 21.97 37.18 -4.58
C LYS A 338 23.32 37.47 -5.25
N PRO A 339 24.38 36.64 -5.09
CA PRO A 339 25.67 36.91 -5.73
C PRO A 339 25.59 36.88 -7.26
N VAL A 340 24.69 36.09 -7.86
CA VAL A 340 24.47 36.07 -9.31
C VAL A 340 23.80 37.35 -9.81
N LEU A 341 22.88 37.92 -9.01
CA LEU A 341 22.22 39.20 -9.30
C LEU A 341 23.17 40.39 -9.12
N GLU A 342 24.04 40.35 -8.12
CA GLU A 342 25.03 41.41 -7.85
C GLU A 342 26.17 41.41 -8.87
N ASN A 343 26.62 40.22 -9.32
CA ASN A 343 27.65 40.08 -10.34
C ASN A 343 27.30 38.99 -11.36
N PRO A 344 26.62 39.36 -12.46
CA PRO A 344 26.22 38.43 -13.53
C PRO A 344 27.40 37.75 -14.26
N ASN A 345 28.63 38.22 -14.09
CA ASN A 345 29.83 37.62 -14.68
C ASN A 345 30.56 36.66 -13.74
N ASP A 346 30.09 36.48 -12.50
CA ASP A 346 30.68 35.51 -11.57
C ASP A 346 30.28 34.08 -11.92
N MET A 347 31.19 33.41 -12.64
CA MET A 347 31.02 32.02 -13.05
C MET A 347 30.90 31.04 -11.87
N LYS A 348 31.51 31.34 -10.71
CA LYS A 348 31.40 30.47 -9.52
C LYS A 348 30.02 30.61 -8.88
N ALA A 349 29.49 31.82 -8.80
CA ALA A 349 28.14 32.07 -8.30
C ALA A 349 27.08 31.39 -9.19
N LYS A 350 27.25 31.47 -10.52
CA LYS A 350 26.37 30.76 -11.47
C LYS A 350 26.40 29.25 -11.28
N GLN A 351 27.60 28.65 -11.23
CA GLN A 351 27.74 27.21 -10.98
C GLN A 351 27.15 26.77 -9.64
N HIS A 352 27.31 27.57 -8.58
CA HIS A 352 26.71 27.28 -7.29
C HIS A 352 25.18 27.32 -7.35
N LEU A 353 24.61 28.32 -8.03
CA LEU A 353 23.17 28.43 -8.25
C LEU A 353 22.64 27.24 -9.05
N ASP A 354 23.29 26.85 -10.15
CA ASP A 354 22.89 25.71 -10.98
C ASP A 354 22.87 24.39 -10.19
N ASN A 355 23.86 24.16 -9.31
CA ASN A 355 23.89 23.00 -8.44
C ASN A 355 22.71 22.98 -7.45
N LEU A 356 22.33 24.14 -6.91
CA LEU A 356 21.20 24.26 -6.00
C LEU A 356 19.85 24.14 -6.74
N ILE A 357 19.75 24.61 -7.98
CA ILE A 357 18.58 24.39 -8.85
C ILE A 357 18.38 22.89 -9.03
N TYR A 358 19.43 22.17 -9.43
CA TYR A 358 19.38 20.71 -9.61
C TYR A 358 19.02 19.97 -8.31
N SER A 359 19.65 20.33 -7.19
CA SER A 359 19.38 19.71 -5.88
C SER A 359 17.93 19.95 -5.42
N THR A 360 17.42 21.18 -5.60
CA THR A 360 16.04 21.55 -5.24
C THR A 360 15.03 20.83 -6.13
N GLN A 361 15.32 20.69 -7.43
CA GLN A 361 14.52 19.90 -8.35
C GLN A 361 14.43 18.44 -7.89
N LYS A 362 15.57 17.81 -7.58
CA LYS A 362 15.59 16.42 -7.12
C LYS A 362 14.89 16.22 -5.78
N ALA A 363 15.01 17.15 -4.84
CA ALA A 363 14.26 17.10 -3.59
C ALA A 363 12.74 17.21 -3.81
N SER A 364 12.31 18.06 -4.75
CA SER A 364 10.90 18.17 -5.14
C SER A 364 10.36 16.87 -5.75
N GLU A 365 11.08 16.29 -6.72
CA GLU A 365 10.71 15.03 -7.38
C GLU A 365 10.69 13.86 -6.38
N ASN A 366 11.66 13.80 -5.47
CA ASN A 366 11.72 12.78 -4.42
C ASN A 366 10.52 12.87 -3.46
N LEU A 367 10.11 14.09 -3.08
CA LEU A 367 8.94 14.29 -2.24
C LEU A 367 7.65 13.84 -2.95
N ALA A 368 7.51 14.17 -4.23
CA ALA A 368 6.38 13.73 -5.06
C ALA A 368 6.33 12.20 -5.18
N SER A 369 7.48 11.56 -5.41
CA SER A 369 7.60 10.11 -5.45
C SER A 369 7.31 9.44 -4.10
N ALA A 370 7.77 10.01 -2.98
CA ALA A 370 7.57 9.45 -1.64
C ALA A 370 6.10 9.43 -1.19
N VAL A 371 5.31 10.39 -1.68
CA VAL A 371 3.88 10.50 -1.40
C VAL A 371 3.09 9.36 -2.06
N ILE A 372 3.51 8.91 -3.24
CA ILE A 372 2.84 7.85 -4.01
C ILE A 372 3.42 6.44 -3.80
N SER A 373 4.70 6.34 -3.40
CA SER A 373 5.41 5.05 -3.31
C SER A 373 5.20 4.35 -1.96
N THR A 374 5.50 3.05 -1.92
CA THR A 374 5.55 2.27 -0.67
C THR A 374 6.84 2.54 0.12
N PRO A 375 6.88 2.30 1.46
CA PRO A 375 8.12 2.47 2.24
C PRO A 375 9.33 1.73 1.65
N SER A 376 9.13 0.49 1.18
CA SER A 376 10.14 -0.31 0.51
C SER A 376 10.66 0.36 -0.77
N GLU A 377 9.77 0.83 -1.64
CA GLU A 377 10.14 1.54 -2.88
C GLU A 377 10.90 2.84 -2.58
N ILE A 378 10.53 3.57 -1.53
CA ILE A 378 11.21 4.81 -1.12
C ILE A 378 12.66 4.50 -0.68
N VAL A 379 12.86 3.43 0.09
CA VAL A 379 14.20 2.96 0.49
C VAL A 379 14.99 2.48 -0.73
N ALA A 380 14.35 1.73 -1.63
CA ALA A 380 14.97 1.23 -2.86
C ALA A 380 15.40 2.37 -3.80
N ALA A 381 14.58 3.40 -3.98
CA ALA A 381 14.93 4.62 -4.73
C ALA A 381 16.15 5.33 -4.13
N SER A 382 16.20 5.43 -2.80
CA SER A 382 17.35 5.98 -2.10
C SER A 382 18.60 5.12 -2.28
N GLY A 383 18.48 3.80 -2.24
CA GLY A 383 19.59 2.86 -2.44
C GLY A 383 20.15 2.91 -3.86
N ALA A 384 19.27 2.97 -4.87
CA ALA A 384 19.67 3.12 -6.26
C ALA A 384 20.41 4.44 -6.52
N SER A 385 19.92 5.54 -5.93
CA SER A 385 20.57 6.85 -6.03
C SER A 385 21.94 6.87 -5.36
N LEU A 386 22.05 6.27 -4.16
CA LEU A 386 23.32 6.14 -3.45
C LEU A 386 24.32 5.28 -4.23
N THR A 387 23.86 4.19 -4.84
CA THR A 387 24.69 3.33 -5.70
C THR A 387 25.27 4.11 -6.89
N ARG A 388 24.43 4.94 -7.55
CA ARG A 388 24.86 5.82 -8.64
C ARG A 388 25.90 6.86 -8.19
N GLU A 389 25.70 7.48 -7.03
CA GLU A 389 26.69 8.44 -6.47
C GLU A 389 28.04 7.76 -6.22
N ILE A 390 28.02 6.55 -5.65
CA ILE A 390 29.22 5.75 -5.42
C ILE A 390 29.91 5.36 -6.73
N GLU A 391 29.16 5.01 -7.77
CA GLU A 391 29.70 4.72 -9.12
C GLU A 391 30.34 5.95 -9.77
N SER A 392 29.69 7.11 -9.65
CA SER A 392 30.22 8.38 -10.16
C SER A 392 31.52 8.78 -9.45
N LEU A 393 31.65 8.46 -8.15
CA LEU A 393 32.89 8.66 -7.39
C LEU A 393 34.01 7.74 -7.89
N GLU A 394 33.71 6.45 -8.04
CA GLU A 394 34.62 5.43 -8.56
C GLU A 394 35.15 5.84 -9.95
N ASP A 395 34.25 6.24 -10.85
CA ASP A 395 34.61 6.73 -12.18
C ASP A 395 35.46 8.01 -12.15
N ALA A 396 35.11 8.98 -11.30
CA ALA A 396 35.87 10.23 -11.18
C ALA A 396 37.31 9.98 -10.71
N ILE A 397 37.50 9.10 -9.72
CA ILE A 397 38.81 8.76 -9.18
C ILE A 397 39.63 7.95 -10.20
N ASN A 398 39.00 7.00 -10.90
CA ASN A 398 39.67 6.20 -11.94
C ASN A 398 40.14 7.08 -13.11
N ARG A 399 39.36 8.11 -13.48
CA ARG A 399 39.71 9.08 -14.53
C ARG A 399 40.68 10.18 -14.07
N GLY A 400 40.99 10.24 -12.77
CA GLY A 400 41.83 11.29 -12.18
C GLY A 400 41.15 12.67 -12.09
N ASP A 401 39.83 12.73 -12.12
CA ASP A 401 39.04 13.96 -11.98
C ASP A 401 38.82 14.30 -10.49
N ILE A 402 39.84 14.92 -9.90
CA ILE A 402 39.91 15.23 -8.47
C ILE A 402 38.79 16.18 -8.04
N LYS A 403 38.46 17.18 -8.85
CA LYS A 403 37.44 18.20 -8.52
C LYS A 403 36.06 17.58 -8.42
N ARG A 404 35.71 16.70 -9.37
CA ARG A 404 34.45 15.97 -9.35
C ARG A 404 34.40 14.97 -8.19
N ALA A 405 35.50 14.26 -7.93
CA ALA A 405 35.59 13.34 -6.80
C ALA A 405 35.41 14.05 -5.45
N GLU A 406 35.99 15.22 -5.26
CA GLU A 406 35.86 16.04 -4.05
C GLU A 406 34.41 16.52 -3.84
N ALA A 407 33.75 17.01 -4.90
CA ALA A 407 32.35 17.42 -4.85
C ALA A 407 31.41 16.26 -4.44
N ILE A 408 31.62 15.06 -4.99
CA ILE A 408 30.81 13.88 -4.65
C ILE A 408 31.10 13.44 -3.21
N THR A 409 32.37 13.41 -2.80
CA THR A 409 32.77 12.96 -1.45
C THR A 409 32.16 13.84 -0.35
N ASN A 410 32.04 15.15 -0.59
CA ASN A 410 31.43 16.09 0.36
C ASN A 410 29.94 15.82 0.64
N ASN A 411 29.21 15.27 -0.33
CA ASN A 411 27.77 14.97 -0.19
C ASN A 411 27.49 13.50 0.13
N LEU A 412 28.41 12.59 -0.23
CA LEU A 412 28.25 11.15 -0.06
C LEU A 412 27.97 10.75 1.40
N GLY A 413 28.62 11.41 2.36
CA GLY A 413 28.40 11.14 3.79
C GLY A 413 26.94 11.34 4.21
N SER A 414 26.34 12.45 3.79
CA SER A 414 24.92 12.73 4.06
C SER A 414 23.98 11.80 3.29
N SER A 415 24.32 11.41 2.06
CA SER A 415 23.52 10.45 1.27
C SER A 415 23.46 9.08 1.94
N ILE A 416 24.59 8.61 2.49
CA ILE A 416 24.68 7.35 3.24
C ILE A 416 23.83 7.42 4.53
N ASP A 417 23.95 8.50 5.31
CA ASP A 417 23.14 8.68 6.54
C ASP A 417 21.64 8.71 6.22
N ARG A 418 21.28 9.40 5.13
CA ARG A 418 19.90 9.48 4.67
C ARG A 418 19.31 8.10 4.42
N HIS A 419 20.03 7.27 3.67
CA HIS A 419 19.63 5.91 3.34
C HIS A 419 19.57 5.00 4.58
N ILE A 420 20.57 5.07 5.46
CA ILE A 420 20.61 4.29 6.72
C ILE A 420 19.40 4.60 7.58
N GLU A 421 19.05 5.86 7.78
CA GLU A 421 17.90 6.25 8.59
C GLU A 421 16.56 5.76 7.99
N MET A 422 16.42 5.82 6.66
CA MET A 422 15.23 5.33 5.97
C MET A 422 15.13 3.80 6.07
N ALA A 423 16.24 3.09 5.86
CA ALA A 423 16.31 1.63 6.01
C ALA A 423 16.05 1.20 7.47
N THR A 424 16.52 1.98 8.45
CA THR A 424 16.26 1.72 9.87
C THR A 424 14.79 1.93 10.22
N ALA A 425 14.14 2.95 9.65
CA ALA A 425 12.70 3.13 9.81
C ALA A 425 11.91 1.95 9.20
N LEU A 426 12.35 1.43 8.04
CA LEU A 426 11.74 0.27 7.41
C LEU A 426 11.80 -0.99 8.30
N LEU A 427 12.90 -1.21 9.05
CA LEU A 427 13.06 -2.37 9.94
C LEU A 427 11.88 -2.58 10.90
N ASP A 428 11.23 -1.51 11.34
CA ASP A 428 10.11 -1.58 12.28
C ASP A 428 8.84 -2.15 11.62
N SER A 429 8.70 -2.05 10.29
CA SER A 429 7.59 -2.67 9.52
C SER A 429 7.85 -4.10 9.11
N ILE A 430 9.11 -4.56 9.12
CA ILE A 430 9.45 -5.89 8.62
C ILE A 430 8.98 -6.96 9.62
N GLN A 431 7.94 -7.70 9.23
CA GLN A 431 7.38 -8.78 10.04
C GLN A 431 8.18 -10.09 9.94
N ASP A 432 8.88 -10.32 8.82
CA ASP A 432 9.74 -11.49 8.62
C ASP A 432 11.03 -11.35 9.46
N PRO A 433 11.24 -12.18 10.50
CA PRO A 433 12.42 -12.07 11.36
C PRO A 433 13.74 -12.25 10.58
N SER A 434 13.71 -13.03 9.50
CA SER A 434 14.90 -13.33 8.71
C SER A 434 15.32 -12.19 7.80
N LEU A 435 14.34 -11.61 7.11
CA LEU A 435 14.54 -10.39 6.36
C LEU A 435 14.94 -9.24 7.29
N ARG A 436 14.31 -9.12 8.46
CA ARG A 436 14.65 -8.10 9.46
C ARG A 436 16.12 -8.21 9.90
N HIS A 437 16.59 -9.41 10.22
CA HIS A 437 17.99 -9.64 10.60
C HIS A 437 18.96 -9.34 9.45
N GLN A 438 18.63 -9.77 8.23
CA GLN A 438 19.42 -9.49 7.03
C GLN A 438 19.58 -7.98 6.80
N VAL A 439 18.47 -7.25 6.80
CA VAL A 439 18.45 -5.80 6.58
C VAL A 439 19.19 -5.09 7.71
N GLN A 440 19.01 -5.51 8.97
CA GLN A 440 19.71 -4.95 10.12
C GLN A 440 21.23 -5.12 9.97
N LYS A 441 21.71 -6.31 9.62
CA LYS A 441 23.13 -6.59 9.40
C LYS A 441 23.71 -5.78 8.25
N ALA A 442 22.93 -5.57 7.19
CA ALA A 442 23.33 -4.74 6.06
C ALA A 442 23.46 -3.26 6.46
N ILE A 443 22.54 -2.75 7.29
CA ILE A 443 22.61 -1.39 7.86
C ILE A 443 23.86 -1.24 8.74
N GLU A 444 24.11 -2.17 9.66
CA GLU A 444 25.32 -2.16 10.50
C GLU A 444 26.61 -2.17 9.67
N LYS A 445 26.62 -2.95 8.58
CA LYS A 445 27.73 -2.96 7.63
C LYS A 445 27.91 -1.61 6.94
N LEU A 446 26.84 -0.95 6.49
CA LEU A 446 26.93 0.39 5.90
C LEU A 446 27.44 1.44 6.89
N ILE A 447 26.98 1.41 8.14
CA ILE A 447 27.48 2.30 9.21
C ILE A 447 28.99 2.14 9.37
N ALA A 448 29.48 0.90 9.39
CA ALA A 448 30.91 0.60 9.53
C ALA A 448 31.75 0.97 8.29
N LEU A 449 31.16 0.88 7.09
CA LEU A 449 31.84 1.20 5.82
C LEU A 449 31.92 2.70 5.55
N LYS A 450 30.92 3.49 5.97
CA LYS A 450 30.85 4.95 5.74
C LYS A 450 32.17 5.68 6.03
N PRO A 451 32.76 5.62 7.24
CA PRO A 451 33.98 6.38 7.53
C PRO A 451 35.16 5.92 6.67
N LYS A 452 35.26 4.60 6.39
CA LYS A 452 36.33 4.01 5.58
C LYS A 452 36.26 4.47 4.13
N ILE A 453 35.06 4.56 3.55
CA ILE A 453 34.84 5.03 2.18
C ILE A 453 35.25 6.50 2.05
N LEU A 454 34.82 7.35 2.98
CA LEU A 454 35.16 8.78 2.95
C LEU A 454 36.68 9.00 3.13
N GLU A 455 37.31 8.24 4.02
CA GLU A 455 38.77 8.31 4.22
C GLU A 455 39.53 7.83 2.97
N ALA A 456 39.15 6.69 2.41
CA ALA A 456 39.75 6.15 1.19
C ALA A 456 39.54 7.09 -0.02
N ALA A 457 38.37 7.70 -0.15
CA ALA A 457 38.07 8.69 -1.19
C ALA A 457 38.96 9.93 -1.04
N HIS A 458 39.07 10.50 0.16
CA HIS A 458 39.98 11.62 0.43
C HIS A 458 41.45 11.26 0.18
N LYS A 459 41.87 10.03 0.49
CA LYS A 459 43.22 9.55 0.19
C LYS A 459 43.48 9.47 -1.31
N CYS A 460 42.53 8.97 -2.09
CA CYS A 460 42.60 8.95 -3.56
C CYS A 460 42.61 10.36 -4.17
N ILE A 461 41.84 11.30 -3.60
CA ILE A 461 41.81 12.71 -4.02
C ILE A 461 43.15 13.38 -3.77
N ARG A 462 43.77 13.14 -2.59
CA ARG A 462 45.08 13.68 -2.23
C ARG A 462 46.22 13.06 -3.05
N ASN A 463 46.13 11.76 -3.33
CA ASN A 463 47.14 11.00 -4.08
C ASN A 463 46.51 10.24 -5.27
N PRO A 464 46.21 10.92 -6.40
CA PRO A 464 45.50 10.32 -7.55
C PRO A 464 46.26 9.22 -8.29
N ARG A 465 47.56 9.04 -8.00
CA ARG A 465 48.44 8.01 -8.58
C ARG A 465 48.65 6.81 -7.66
N ASP A 466 48.07 6.83 -6.46
CA ASP A 466 48.17 5.72 -5.51
C ASP A 466 47.19 4.60 -5.91
N GLU A 467 47.69 3.65 -6.69
CA GLU A 467 46.91 2.49 -7.16
C GLU A 467 46.45 1.58 -6.01
N GLU A 468 47.15 1.56 -4.88
CA GLU A 468 46.74 0.79 -3.71
C GLU A 468 45.56 1.46 -3.00
N ALA A 469 45.57 2.79 -2.87
CA ALA A 469 44.41 3.53 -2.37
C ALA A 469 43.18 3.36 -3.27
N LYS A 470 43.35 3.36 -4.60
CA LYS A 470 42.24 3.09 -5.54
C LYS A 470 41.68 1.69 -5.37
N ARG A 471 42.53 0.66 -5.23
CA ARG A 471 42.09 -0.72 -4.98
C ARG A 471 41.31 -0.84 -3.67
N GLN A 472 41.80 -0.19 -2.61
CA GLN A 472 41.11 -0.16 -1.32
C GLN A 472 39.73 0.51 -1.42
N LEU A 473 39.64 1.64 -2.13
CA LEU A 473 38.36 2.30 -2.37
C LEU A 473 37.41 1.41 -3.18
N ASN A 474 37.86 0.81 -4.29
CA ASN A 474 37.01 -0.04 -5.12
C ASN A 474 36.47 -1.26 -4.36
N GLN A 475 37.27 -1.83 -3.45
CA GLN A 475 36.83 -2.91 -2.57
C GLN A 475 35.75 -2.43 -1.59
N LEU A 476 35.96 -1.30 -0.92
CA LEU A 476 34.97 -0.73 0.01
C LEU A 476 33.67 -0.33 -0.71
N VAL A 477 33.79 0.22 -1.92
CA VAL A 477 32.67 0.55 -2.81
C VAL A 477 31.88 -0.71 -3.16
N LYS A 478 32.54 -1.80 -3.56
CA LYS A 478 31.89 -3.08 -3.84
C LYS A 478 31.15 -3.62 -2.63
N GLU A 479 31.75 -3.53 -1.45
CA GLU A 479 31.11 -3.96 -0.20
C GLU A 479 29.90 -3.10 0.19
N ALA A 480 29.94 -1.79 -0.07
CA ALA A 480 28.82 -0.90 0.15
C ALA A 480 27.68 -1.16 -0.83
N LYS A 481 27.96 -1.32 -2.12
CA LYS A 481 26.95 -1.72 -3.14
C LYS A 481 26.26 -3.03 -2.75
N SER A 482 27.03 -4.01 -2.27
CA SER A 482 26.49 -5.27 -1.77
C SER A 482 25.64 -5.12 -0.50
N ALA A 483 25.96 -4.17 0.38
CA ALA A 483 25.15 -3.93 1.57
C ALA A 483 23.84 -3.21 1.20
N ILE A 484 23.89 -2.24 0.28
CA ILE A 484 22.70 -1.55 -0.25
C ILE A 484 21.75 -2.55 -0.93
N SER A 485 22.27 -3.47 -1.75
CA SER A 485 21.43 -4.49 -2.40
C SER A 485 20.86 -5.56 -1.45
N GLN A 486 21.38 -5.65 -0.22
CA GLN A 486 20.80 -6.53 0.81
C GLN A 486 19.68 -5.85 1.60
N ILE A 487 19.54 -4.52 1.50
CA ILE A 487 18.50 -3.74 2.18
C ILE A 487 17.19 -3.77 1.37
N SER A 488 17.28 -3.64 0.05
CA SER A 488 16.11 -3.60 -0.85
C SER A 488 16.08 -4.80 -1.79
N GLN A 489 14.89 -5.32 -2.07
CA GLN A 489 14.72 -6.42 -3.00
C GLN A 489 14.76 -5.92 -4.45
N PRO A 490 15.22 -6.76 -5.41
CA PRO A 490 15.31 -6.36 -6.81
C PRO A 490 14.00 -5.81 -7.41
N TYR A 491 12.85 -6.42 -7.10
CA TYR A 491 11.55 -5.96 -7.60
C TYR A 491 11.12 -4.60 -7.02
N GLU A 492 11.52 -4.29 -5.79
CA GLU A 492 11.28 -2.97 -5.17
C GLU A 492 12.12 -1.90 -5.86
N VAL A 493 13.35 -2.25 -6.26
CA VAL A 493 14.23 -1.34 -7.03
C VAL A 493 13.69 -1.11 -8.43
N VAL A 494 13.18 -2.14 -9.11
CA VAL A 494 12.55 -2.00 -10.45
C VAL A 494 11.33 -1.09 -10.38
N ALA A 495 10.47 -1.24 -9.38
CA ALA A 495 9.29 -0.40 -9.18
C ALA A 495 9.68 1.07 -8.85
N ALA A 496 10.67 1.26 -7.98
CA ALA A 496 11.19 2.59 -7.65
C ALA A 496 11.79 3.31 -8.87
N LEU A 497 12.58 2.59 -9.68
CA LEU A 497 13.19 3.12 -10.90
C LEU A 497 12.16 3.40 -11.99
N ASN A 498 11.07 2.62 -12.06
CA ASN A 498 9.97 2.90 -12.98
C ASN A 498 9.39 4.30 -12.76
N THR A 499 9.03 4.62 -11.50
CA THR A 499 8.49 5.94 -11.14
C THR A 499 9.48 7.06 -11.45
N LYS A 500 10.76 6.85 -11.12
CA LYS A 500 11.82 7.83 -11.38
C LYS A 500 12.03 8.06 -12.88
N LEU A 501 12.05 6.99 -13.68
CA LEU A 501 12.24 7.05 -15.13
C LEU A 501 11.13 7.86 -15.80
N HIS A 502 9.88 7.69 -15.37
CA HIS A 502 8.75 8.48 -15.87
C HIS A 502 8.97 9.98 -15.66
N ASN A 503 9.38 10.36 -14.45
CA ASN A 503 9.65 11.75 -14.10
C ASN A 503 10.85 12.32 -14.90
N ASP A 504 11.93 11.55 -15.05
CA ASP A 504 13.11 11.99 -15.80
C ASP A 504 12.80 12.18 -17.30
N LEU A 505 11.93 11.34 -17.88
CA LEU A 505 11.44 11.51 -19.26
C LEU A 505 10.56 12.75 -19.43
N ASP A 506 9.72 13.08 -18.45
CA ASP A 506 8.92 14.31 -18.46
C ASP A 506 9.79 15.56 -18.32
N SER A 507 10.78 15.52 -17.41
CA SER A 507 11.77 16.59 -17.23
C SER A 507 12.62 16.82 -18.49
N LEU A 508 13.00 15.77 -19.21
CA LEU A 508 13.67 15.89 -20.52
C LEU A 508 12.79 16.60 -21.54
N THR A 509 11.52 16.21 -21.62
CA THR A 509 10.54 16.75 -22.57
C THR A 509 10.39 18.25 -22.37
N LYS A 510 10.22 18.67 -21.10
CA LYS A 510 10.16 20.08 -20.70
C LYS A 510 11.45 20.85 -21.01
N CYS A 511 12.62 20.23 -20.77
CA CYS A 511 13.90 20.84 -21.07
C CYS A 511 14.06 21.13 -22.57
N ILE A 512 13.59 20.23 -23.43
CA ILE A 512 13.59 20.42 -24.89
C ILE A 512 12.64 21.56 -25.29
N ASP A 513 11.41 21.57 -24.77
CA ASP A 513 10.41 22.61 -25.08
C ASP A 513 10.86 24.01 -24.65
N ALA A 514 11.56 24.11 -23.52
CA ALA A 514 12.06 25.38 -23.01
C ALA A 514 13.14 26.00 -23.92
N GLY A 515 13.93 25.18 -24.62
CA GLY A 515 15.04 25.62 -25.47
C GLY A 515 16.12 26.45 -24.74
N GLY A 516 17.05 27.05 -25.47
CA GLY A 516 18.08 27.95 -24.93
C GLY A 516 19.53 27.41 -25.02
N PRO A 517 20.53 28.22 -24.60
CA PRO A 517 21.95 27.93 -24.82
C PRO A 517 22.45 26.65 -24.12
N ASP A 518 21.86 26.31 -22.96
CA ASP A 518 22.25 25.13 -22.17
C ASP A 518 21.35 23.91 -22.40
N MET A 519 20.35 24.00 -23.27
CA MET A 519 19.38 22.92 -23.51
C MET A 519 20.08 21.63 -23.95
N GLN A 520 21.10 21.73 -24.82
CA GLN A 520 21.88 20.56 -25.23
C GLN A 520 22.62 19.92 -24.05
N TYR A 521 23.22 20.71 -23.17
CA TYR A 521 23.95 20.19 -22.01
C TYR A 521 23.01 19.49 -21.02
N LYS A 522 21.89 20.15 -20.66
CA LYS A 522 20.88 19.62 -19.74
C LYS A 522 20.15 18.41 -20.32
N GLY A 523 19.80 18.46 -21.60
CA GLY A 523 19.16 17.35 -22.32
C GLY A 523 20.07 16.11 -22.40
N VAL A 524 21.37 16.29 -22.66
CA VAL A 524 22.35 15.20 -22.62
C VAL A 524 22.48 14.63 -21.20
N GLN A 525 22.39 15.46 -20.16
CA GLN A 525 22.44 14.99 -18.78
C GLN A 525 21.21 14.13 -18.44
N HIS A 526 20.00 14.60 -18.78
CA HIS A 526 18.78 13.79 -18.65
C HIS A 526 18.86 12.47 -19.42
N ALA A 527 19.37 12.49 -20.65
CA ALA A 527 19.57 11.28 -21.44
C ALA A 527 20.50 10.27 -20.77
N LYS A 528 21.56 10.73 -20.10
CA LYS A 528 22.47 9.87 -19.32
C LYS A 528 21.78 9.29 -18.09
N ASP A 529 21.01 10.09 -17.37
CA ASP A 529 20.27 9.64 -16.19
C ASP A 529 19.22 8.60 -16.57
N ILE A 530 18.43 8.85 -17.61
CA ILE A 530 17.46 7.91 -18.21
C ILE A 530 18.14 6.59 -18.61
N ALA A 531 19.26 6.66 -19.35
CA ALA A 531 19.98 5.47 -19.77
C ALA A 531 20.48 4.64 -18.58
N ALA A 532 21.00 5.31 -17.54
CA ALA A 532 21.49 4.65 -16.34
C ALA A 532 20.34 4.06 -15.50
N ASP A 533 19.18 4.71 -15.42
CA ASP A 533 18.01 4.18 -14.72
C ASP A 533 17.44 2.96 -15.45
N ILE A 534 17.30 3.00 -16.77
CA ILE A 534 16.87 1.85 -17.58
C ILE A 534 17.86 0.69 -17.44
N LYS A 535 19.16 0.96 -17.53
CA LYS A 535 20.19 -0.07 -17.37
C LYS A 535 20.08 -0.74 -16.01
N LYS A 536 19.95 0.05 -14.94
CA LYS A 536 19.85 -0.49 -13.58
C LYS A 536 18.55 -1.29 -13.39
N GLN A 537 17.45 -0.84 -13.98
CA GLN A 537 16.16 -1.53 -13.96
C GLN A 537 16.25 -2.91 -14.64
N ILE A 538 16.96 -3.00 -15.77
CA ILE A 538 17.23 -4.27 -16.46
C ILE A 538 18.10 -5.19 -15.59
N GLU A 539 19.20 -4.68 -15.03
CA GLU A 539 20.11 -5.49 -14.19
C GLU A 539 19.39 -6.11 -12.98
N GLU A 540 18.54 -5.34 -12.30
CA GLU A 540 17.77 -5.83 -11.15
C GLU A 540 16.69 -6.83 -11.58
N ALA A 541 16.01 -6.59 -12.71
CA ALA A 541 15.05 -7.53 -13.25
C ALA A 541 15.68 -8.87 -13.68
N GLU A 542 16.87 -8.84 -14.28
CA GLU A 542 17.62 -10.05 -14.65
C GLU A 542 18.15 -10.79 -13.42
N ALA A 543 18.67 -10.06 -12.42
CA ALA A 543 19.08 -10.65 -11.14
C ALA A 543 17.90 -11.35 -10.45
N TYR A 544 16.72 -10.74 -10.52
CA TYR A 544 15.49 -11.33 -10.01
C TYR A 544 15.09 -12.57 -10.79
N ALA A 545 15.01 -12.49 -12.12
CA ALA A 545 14.70 -13.61 -13.00
C ALA A 545 15.66 -14.81 -12.85
N ALA A 546 16.93 -14.55 -12.49
CA ALA A 546 17.91 -15.58 -12.20
C ALA A 546 17.63 -16.32 -10.88
N SER A 547 16.95 -15.68 -9.93
CA SER A 547 16.58 -16.25 -8.62
C SER A 547 15.27 -17.04 -8.64
N ILE A 548 14.45 -16.87 -9.69
CA ILE A 548 13.13 -17.50 -9.84
C ILE A 548 13.27 -18.91 -10.43
N SER A 549 12.47 -19.84 -9.88
CA SER A 549 12.40 -21.23 -10.37
C SER A 549 11.32 -21.45 -11.42
N ASP A 550 10.23 -20.66 -11.43
CA ASP A 550 9.15 -20.78 -12.42
C ASP A 550 9.63 -20.34 -13.82
N PRO A 551 9.65 -21.24 -14.82
CA PRO A 551 10.04 -20.90 -16.17
C PRO A 551 9.08 -19.93 -16.87
N VAL A 552 7.79 -19.91 -16.51
CA VAL A 552 6.80 -19.04 -17.15
C VAL A 552 7.01 -17.60 -16.71
N HIS A 553 7.05 -17.36 -15.40
CA HIS A 553 7.31 -16.03 -14.85
C HIS A 553 8.71 -15.51 -15.27
N LYS A 554 9.73 -16.37 -15.25
CA LYS A 554 11.06 -16.02 -15.75
C LYS A 554 11.04 -15.56 -17.22
N LYS A 555 10.26 -16.23 -18.06
CA LYS A 555 10.10 -15.85 -19.47
C LYS A 555 9.36 -14.51 -19.62
N GLN A 556 8.31 -14.26 -18.83
CA GLN A 556 7.60 -12.98 -18.83
C GLN A 556 8.51 -11.81 -18.47
N ILE A 557 9.38 -11.97 -17.46
CA ILE A 557 10.37 -10.96 -17.10
C ILE A 557 11.38 -10.78 -18.23
N GLN A 558 11.87 -11.87 -18.83
CA GLN A 558 12.82 -11.79 -19.95
C GLN A 558 12.23 -11.08 -21.16
N ASP A 559 10.98 -11.38 -21.53
CA ASP A 559 10.28 -10.75 -22.66
C ASP A 559 10.11 -9.23 -22.40
N ALA A 560 9.79 -8.84 -21.17
CA ALA A 560 9.69 -7.43 -20.76
C ALA A 560 11.06 -6.72 -20.78
N VAL A 561 12.12 -7.39 -20.30
CA VAL A 561 13.50 -6.90 -20.35
C VAL A 561 13.95 -6.70 -21.80
N ASP A 562 13.70 -7.67 -22.66
CA ASP A 562 14.10 -7.63 -24.08
C ASP A 562 13.39 -6.50 -24.82
N ARG A 563 12.10 -6.27 -24.51
CA ARG A 563 11.36 -5.12 -25.04
C ARG A 563 12.01 -3.79 -24.62
N LEU A 564 12.37 -3.63 -23.35
CA LEU A 564 12.99 -2.41 -22.85
C LEU A 564 14.40 -2.20 -23.45
N LYS A 565 15.19 -3.28 -23.58
CA LYS A 565 16.49 -3.27 -24.28
C LYS A 565 16.36 -2.84 -25.74
N GLN A 566 15.32 -3.30 -26.44
CA GLN A 566 15.07 -2.96 -27.84
C GLN A 566 14.72 -1.47 -28.02
N LEU A 567 13.94 -0.90 -27.10
CA LEU A 567 13.49 0.50 -27.18
C LEU A 567 14.57 1.49 -26.74
N THR A 568 15.44 1.11 -25.80
CA THR A 568 16.49 1.98 -25.24
C THR A 568 17.36 2.69 -26.31
N PRO A 569 18.00 1.99 -27.27
CA PRO A 569 18.84 2.65 -28.27
C PRO A 569 18.03 3.56 -29.20
N GLN A 570 16.79 3.20 -29.53
CA GLN A 570 15.91 4.02 -30.36
C GLN A 570 15.51 5.32 -29.65
N LEU A 571 15.21 5.23 -28.35
CA LEU A 571 14.95 6.39 -27.51
C LEU A 571 16.16 7.32 -27.46
N LEU A 572 17.35 6.79 -27.15
CA LEU A 572 18.57 7.61 -27.06
C LEU A 572 18.95 8.27 -28.39
N GLU A 573 18.73 7.58 -29.51
CA GLU A 573 18.88 8.15 -30.85
C GLU A 573 17.87 9.28 -31.10
N ALA A 574 16.59 9.06 -30.81
CA ALA A 574 15.57 10.09 -30.98
C ALA A 574 15.82 11.32 -30.08
N ILE A 575 16.31 11.13 -28.85
CA ILE A 575 16.74 12.22 -27.98
C ILE A 575 17.89 12.99 -28.64
N LYS A 576 18.91 12.28 -29.14
CA LYS A 576 20.05 12.90 -29.81
C LYS A 576 19.63 13.70 -31.05
N ASP A 577 18.72 13.16 -31.87
CA ASP A 577 18.19 13.82 -33.07
C ASP A 577 17.48 15.14 -32.71
N VAL A 578 16.63 15.12 -31.68
CA VAL A 578 15.91 16.31 -31.21
C VAL A 578 16.84 17.33 -30.56
N LEU A 579 17.87 16.89 -29.83
CA LEU A 579 18.88 17.81 -29.28
C LEU A 579 19.77 18.43 -30.36
N ALA A 580 19.97 17.73 -31.48
CA ALA A 580 20.74 18.21 -32.63
C ALA A 580 19.94 19.22 -33.48
N ASP A 581 18.65 18.95 -33.72
CA ASP A 581 17.72 19.88 -34.37
C ASP A 581 16.39 19.99 -33.62
N PRO A 582 16.30 20.92 -32.65
CA PRO A 582 15.10 21.10 -31.82
C PRO A 582 13.88 21.60 -32.60
N THR A 583 14.07 22.12 -33.82
CA THR A 583 12.98 22.65 -34.64
C THR A 583 12.32 21.58 -35.51
N ASN A 584 12.92 20.39 -35.58
CA ASN A 584 12.43 19.28 -36.38
C ASN A 584 11.20 18.62 -35.72
N LYS A 585 10.01 19.00 -36.20
CA LYS A 585 8.73 18.46 -35.73
C LYS A 585 8.60 16.94 -35.90
N ALA A 586 9.20 16.36 -36.93
CA ALA A 586 9.15 14.92 -37.16
C ALA A 586 10.03 14.15 -36.16
N ALA A 587 11.21 14.68 -35.84
CA ALA A 587 12.06 14.14 -34.79
C ALA A 587 11.40 14.24 -33.41
N ARG A 588 10.71 15.36 -33.12
CA ARG A 588 9.95 15.55 -31.88
C ARG A 588 8.81 14.55 -31.74
N ALA A 589 7.99 14.38 -32.77
CA ALA A 589 6.90 13.40 -32.75
C ALA A 589 7.41 11.95 -32.60
N ARG A 590 8.56 11.62 -33.20
CA ARG A 590 9.23 10.32 -33.00
C ARG A 590 9.67 10.14 -31.54
N LEU A 591 10.24 11.18 -30.93
CA LEU A 591 10.65 11.16 -29.52
C LEU A 591 9.45 10.98 -28.59
N ASP A 592 8.38 11.75 -28.76
CA ASP A 592 7.19 11.68 -27.88
C ASP A 592 6.55 10.28 -27.93
N LYS A 593 6.48 9.68 -29.13
CA LYS A 593 6.03 8.30 -29.30
C LYS A 593 6.93 7.30 -28.56
N LEU A 594 8.24 7.40 -28.72
CA LEU A 594 9.20 6.49 -28.06
C LEU A 594 9.22 6.67 -26.54
N ILE A 595 9.01 7.89 -26.04
CA ILE A 595 8.84 8.16 -24.61
C ILE A 595 7.62 7.38 -24.07
N GLY A 596 6.48 7.45 -24.76
CA GLY A 596 5.29 6.66 -24.41
C GLY A 596 5.58 5.15 -24.39
N GLU A 597 6.20 4.62 -25.46
CA GLU A 597 6.52 3.19 -25.55
C GLU A 597 7.50 2.73 -24.45
N VAL A 598 8.47 3.56 -24.07
CA VAL A 598 9.43 3.24 -22.99
C VAL A 598 8.77 3.32 -21.62
N LYS A 599 7.88 4.29 -21.38
CA LYS A 599 7.07 4.36 -20.15
C LYS A 599 6.21 3.11 -19.98
N ASP A 600 5.54 2.68 -21.05
CA ASP A 600 4.72 1.46 -21.05
C ASP A 600 5.58 0.21 -20.82
N ALA A 601 6.72 0.10 -21.52
CA ALA A 601 7.64 -1.04 -21.35
C ALA A 601 8.22 -1.12 -19.93
N SER A 602 8.59 0.02 -19.35
CA SER A 602 9.08 0.11 -17.97
C SER A 602 7.99 -0.26 -16.95
N THR A 603 6.74 0.18 -17.18
CA THR A 603 5.61 -0.17 -16.32
C THR A 603 5.31 -1.66 -16.40
N ASN A 604 5.30 -2.23 -17.60
CA ASN A 604 5.12 -3.67 -17.82
C ASN A 604 6.23 -4.49 -17.15
N LEU A 605 7.48 -4.03 -17.22
CA LEU A 605 8.59 -4.66 -16.52
C LEU A 605 8.39 -4.63 -14.99
N ALA A 606 8.00 -3.48 -14.43
CA ALA A 606 7.74 -3.36 -12.99
C ALA A 606 6.60 -4.27 -12.50
N VAL A 607 5.57 -4.45 -13.32
CA VAL A 607 4.47 -5.40 -13.06
C VAL A 607 4.95 -6.85 -13.18
N ALA A 608 5.71 -7.16 -14.22
CA ALA A 608 6.24 -8.50 -14.47
C ALA A 608 7.27 -8.93 -13.43
N THR A 609 7.96 -8.01 -12.76
CA THR A 609 8.91 -8.34 -11.69
C THR A 609 8.26 -8.49 -10.31
N GLN A 610 6.94 -8.34 -10.18
CA GLN A 610 6.29 -8.52 -8.89
C GLN A 610 6.29 -9.99 -8.48
N PRO A 611 6.72 -10.32 -7.24
CA PRO A 611 6.82 -11.70 -6.81
C PRO A 611 5.44 -12.35 -6.65
N THR A 612 5.35 -13.62 -7.01
CA THR A 612 4.17 -14.45 -6.71
C THR A 612 4.15 -14.86 -5.23
N SER A 613 2.98 -15.24 -4.72
CA SER A 613 2.84 -15.69 -3.33
C SER A 613 3.69 -16.93 -3.01
N GLU A 614 3.93 -17.80 -4.00
CA GLU A 614 4.80 -18.98 -3.85
C GLU A 614 6.28 -18.60 -3.78
N GLU A 615 6.72 -17.64 -4.60
CA GLU A 615 8.10 -17.14 -4.59
C GLU A 615 8.45 -16.45 -3.27
N LEU A 616 7.53 -15.65 -2.71
CA LEU A 616 7.73 -15.03 -1.39
C LEU A 616 7.90 -16.07 -0.29
N LYS A 617 7.13 -17.17 -0.33
CA LYS A 617 7.27 -18.30 0.62
C LYS A 617 8.62 -18.98 0.47
N MET A 618 9.04 -19.27 -0.76
CA MET A 618 10.33 -19.90 -1.04
C MET A 618 11.52 -19.02 -0.62
N GLN A 619 11.45 -17.72 -0.87
CA GLN A 619 12.47 -16.77 -0.42
C GLN A 619 12.58 -16.74 1.11
N ARG A 620 11.43 -16.70 1.81
CA ARG A 620 11.39 -16.76 3.27
C ARG A 620 11.99 -18.06 3.80
N LEU A 621 11.62 -19.20 3.22
CA LEU A 621 12.14 -20.51 3.62
C LEU A 621 13.67 -20.59 3.44
N ASN A 622 14.17 -20.04 2.34
CA ASN A 622 15.60 -20.00 2.05
C ASN A 622 16.36 -19.09 3.04
N ARG A 623 15.77 -17.96 3.43
CA ARG A 623 16.32 -17.07 4.48
C ARG A 623 16.30 -17.73 5.85
N GLU A 624 15.21 -18.40 6.22
CA GLU A 624 15.08 -19.16 7.47
C GLU A 624 16.13 -20.29 7.55
N MET A 625 16.34 -21.04 6.46
CA MET A 625 17.43 -22.04 6.38
C MET A 625 18.83 -21.42 6.53
N SER A 626 19.03 -20.18 6.07
CA SER A 626 20.30 -19.46 6.24
C SER A 626 20.53 -18.98 7.68
N MET A 627 19.46 -18.62 8.41
CA MET A 627 19.52 -18.20 9.81
C MET A 627 19.71 -19.35 10.80
N ALA A 628 19.11 -20.51 10.53
CA ALA A 628 19.17 -21.68 11.42
C ALA A 628 20.61 -22.22 11.65
N LYS A 629 21.61 -21.68 10.95
CA LYS A 629 23.04 -21.96 11.17
C LYS A 629 23.69 -21.13 12.28
N VAL A 630 22.97 -20.24 12.98
CA VAL A 630 23.51 -19.38 14.05
C VAL A 630 22.59 -19.35 15.29
N GLU A 631 23.14 -19.81 16.42
CA GLU A 631 22.73 -19.68 17.85
C GLU A 631 22.03 -20.84 18.63
N GLN A 632 22.61 -21.13 19.82
CA GLN A 632 22.05 -21.81 21.02
C GLN A 632 22.08 -20.81 22.24
N PRO A 633 21.66 -21.18 23.49
CA PRO A 633 20.37 -20.88 24.12
C PRO A 633 20.46 -19.85 25.28
N LYS A 634 19.31 -19.34 25.76
CA LYS A 634 19.18 -18.40 26.90
C LYS A 634 18.56 -19.04 28.17
N PRO A 635 18.75 -18.44 29.36
CA PRO A 635 18.63 -19.07 30.69
C PRO A 635 17.22 -19.08 31.32
N ALA A 636 17.11 -19.80 32.45
CA ALA A 636 15.88 -20.31 33.10
C ALA A 636 14.96 -19.27 33.81
N PRO A 637 13.67 -19.60 34.06
CA PRO A 637 12.62 -18.66 34.50
C PRO A 637 12.31 -18.65 36.01
N VAL A 638 11.66 -17.56 36.44
CA VAL A 638 11.02 -17.34 37.77
C VAL A 638 9.59 -17.91 37.77
N GLU A 639 9.13 -18.45 38.91
CA GLU A 639 7.82 -19.11 39.05
C GLU A 639 6.63 -18.17 38.83
N ILE A 640 5.91 -18.48 37.76
CA ILE A 640 4.57 -17.99 37.41
C ILE A 640 3.73 -19.27 37.32
N LYS A 641 2.48 -19.27 37.80
CA LYS A 641 1.59 -20.43 37.58
C LYS A 641 1.50 -20.66 36.06
N PRO A 642 2.04 -21.78 35.55
CA PRO A 642 2.27 -21.93 34.12
C PRO A 642 0.94 -21.94 33.38
N ALA A 643 0.91 -21.31 32.20
CA ALA A 643 -0.19 -21.50 31.27
C ALA A 643 -0.41 -23.00 31.04
N PRO A 644 -1.66 -23.48 30.91
CA PRO A 644 -1.93 -24.86 30.57
C PRO A 644 -1.29 -25.14 29.20
N LYS A 645 -0.14 -25.83 29.20
CA LYS A 645 0.50 -26.30 27.97
C LYS A 645 -0.34 -27.44 27.42
N PHE A 646 -1.18 -27.13 26.45
CA PHE A 646 -1.90 -28.13 25.69
C PHE A 646 -0.88 -28.98 24.92
N LYS A 647 -0.82 -30.27 25.24
CA LYS A 647 -0.05 -31.26 24.48
C LYS A 647 -1.01 -32.01 23.58
N ILE A 648 -0.77 -31.91 22.28
CA ILE A 648 -1.56 -32.61 21.27
C ILE A 648 -0.73 -33.77 20.75
N GLU A 649 -1.24 -34.98 20.93
CA GLU A 649 -0.62 -36.19 20.38
C GLU A 649 -1.10 -36.41 18.93
N GLY A 650 -0.14 -36.55 18.03
CA GLY A 650 -0.38 -36.81 16.60
C GLY A 650 -0.09 -35.61 15.69
N PRO A 651 -0.45 -35.70 14.40
CA PRO A 651 -0.18 -34.66 13.41
C PRO A 651 -0.98 -33.38 13.72
N VAL A 652 -0.35 -32.22 13.49
CA VAL A 652 -0.93 -30.88 13.67
C VAL A 652 -0.57 -29.98 12.50
N ASN A 653 -1.47 -29.07 12.14
CA ASN A 653 -1.15 -27.96 11.24
C ASN A 653 -0.21 -27.02 12.00
N LYS A 654 1.07 -27.03 11.61
CA LYS A 654 2.13 -26.32 12.33
C LYS A 654 1.85 -24.83 12.49
N ALA A 655 1.26 -24.17 11.49
CA ALA A 655 1.06 -22.73 11.53
C ALA A 655 -0.16 -22.32 12.40
N VAL A 656 -1.24 -23.13 12.41
CA VAL A 656 -2.37 -22.94 13.34
C VAL A 656 -1.95 -23.28 14.77
N TYR A 657 -1.13 -24.32 14.96
CA TYR A 657 -0.58 -24.68 16.26
C TYR A 657 0.33 -23.59 16.82
N VAL A 658 1.22 -23.03 15.99
CA VAL A 658 2.06 -21.89 16.39
C VAL A 658 1.20 -20.67 16.76
N ALA A 659 0.13 -20.38 16.03
CA ALA A 659 -0.79 -19.29 16.41
C ALA A 659 -1.46 -19.54 17.77
N ALA A 660 -1.79 -20.79 18.10
CA ALA A 660 -2.27 -21.16 19.43
C ALA A 660 -1.18 -20.99 20.52
N GLU A 661 0.06 -21.39 20.22
CA GLU A 661 1.20 -21.17 21.11
C GLU A 661 1.51 -19.68 21.31
N GLU A 662 1.36 -18.83 20.29
CA GLU A 662 1.53 -17.39 20.40
C GLU A 662 0.57 -16.78 21.42
N VAL A 663 -0.71 -17.19 21.41
CA VAL A 663 -1.68 -16.77 22.43
C VAL A 663 -1.26 -17.28 23.80
N ALA A 664 -0.97 -18.58 23.96
CA ALA A 664 -0.58 -19.13 25.25
C ALA A 664 0.70 -18.51 25.81
N ASN A 665 1.71 -18.26 24.97
CA ASN A 665 2.97 -17.62 25.36
C ASN A 665 2.75 -16.16 25.75
N ALA A 666 1.90 -15.42 25.02
CA ALA A 666 1.55 -14.05 25.36
C ALA A 666 0.78 -13.95 26.69
N LEU A 667 0.09 -15.01 27.09
CA LEU A 667 -0.66 -15.13 28.34
C LEU A 667 0.09 -15.88 29.45
N GLU A 668 1.27 -16.44 29.17
CA GLU A 668 2.04 -17.27 30.10
C GLU A 668 2.36 -16.50 31.39
N LYS A 669 2.72 -15.23 31.25
CA LYS A 669 3.11 -14.36 32.37
C LYS A 669 1.96 -13.65 33.06
N LYS A 670 0.71 -13.88 32.63
CA LYS A 670 -0.47 -13.17 33.13
C LYS A 670 -1.16 -13.93 34.26
N VAL A 671 -1.75 -13.19 35.19
CA VAL A 671 -2.46 -13.74 36.37
C VAL A 671 -3.84 -14.24 35.96
N ARG A 672 -4.23 -15.39 36.51
CA ARG A 672 -5.54 -16.02 36.34
C ARG A 672 -6.26 -15.93 37.68
N ASP A 673 -7.28 -15.08 37.76
CA ASP A 673 -8.10 -14.86 38.96
C ASP A 673 -9.55 -14.51 38.56
N ASP A 674 -10.44 -14.35 39.54
CA ASP A 674 -11.86 -14.05 39.31
C ASP A 674 -12.13 -12.60 38.89
N THR A 675 -11.09 -11.78 38.72
CA THR A 675 -11.26 -10.41 38.23
C THR A 675 -11.68 -10.43 36.75
N PRO A 676 -12.32 -9.35 36.24
CA PRO A 676 -12.65 -9.26 34.82
C PRO A 676 -11.44 -9.48 33.90
N LEU A 677 -10.24 -9.03 34.30
CA LEU A 677 -9.01 -9.23 33.54
C LEU A 677 -8.50 -10.67 33.65
N GLY A 678 -8.54 -11.28 34.84
CA GLY A 678 -8.16 -12.69 35.03
C GLY A 678 -9.07 -13.66 34.25
N LYS A 679 -10.37 -13.36 34.19
CA LYS A 679 -11.33 -14.09 33.35
C LYS A 679 -11.05 -13.94 31.85
N LEU A 680 -10.62 -12.75 31.40
CA LEU A 680 -10.19 -12.57 30.01
C LEU A 680 -8.96 -13.43 29.67
N VAL A 681 -8.01 -13.53 30.60
CA VAL A 681 -6.84 -14.40 30.44
C VAL A 681 -7.26 -15.87 30.36
N SER A 682 -8.21 -16.33 31.20
CA SER A 682 -8.71 -17.71 31.13
C SER A 682 -9.45 -18.01 29.83
N PHE A 683 -10.28 -17.08 29.32
CA PHE A 683 -10.90 -17.28 28.00
C PHE A 683 -9.88 -17.27 26.87
N GLY A 684 -8.81 -16.49 26.99
CA GLY A 684 -7.68 -16.54 26.07
C GLY A 684 -6.97 -17.91 26.07
N ASP A 685 -6.81 -18.53 27.25
CA ASP A 685 -6.29 -19.90 27.37
C ASP A 685 -7.23 -20.93 26.72
N ASP A 686 -8.55 -20.79 26.91
CA ASP A 686 -9.55 -21.66 26.28
C ASP A 686 -9.51 -21.54 24.75
N ILE A 687 -9.43 -20.33 24.22
CA ILE A 687 -9.29 -20.07 22.78
C ILE A 687 -8.00 -20.72 22.26
N ALA A 688 -6.88 -20.56 22.97
CA ALA A 688 -5.62 -21.15 22.58
C ALA A 688 -5.69 -22.69 22.58
N ALA A 689 -6.33 -23.30 23.58
CA ALA A 689 -6.53 -24.74 23.65
C ALA A 689 -7.42 -25.26 22.50
N GLN A 690 -8.51 -24.55 22.19
CA GLN A 690 -9.37 -24.92 21.06
C GLN A 690 -8.69 -24.69 19.71
N MET A 691 -7.87 -23.66 19.55
CA MET A 691 -7.06 -23.43 18.34
C MET A 691 -6.01 -24.53 18.16
N ALA A 692 -5.42 -25.00 19.26
CA ALA A 692 -4.52 -26.14 19.22
C ALA A 692 -5.29 -27.40 18.76
N LEU A 693 -6.46 -27.69 19.34
CA LEU A 693 -7.30 -28.82 18.89
C LEU A 693 -7.68 -28.69 17.41
N LEU A 694 -8.06 -27.49 16.99
CA LEU A 694 -8.35 -27.17 15.59
C LEU A 694 -7.16 -27.50 14.67
N SER A 695 -5.93 -27.23 15.11
CA SER A 695 -4.72 -27.59 14.34
C SER A 695 -4.57 -29.11 14.17
N SER A 696 -4.96 -29.90 15.17
CA SER A 696 -4.95 -31.37 15.09
C SER A 696 -6.03 -31.89 14.17
N TYR A 697 -7.25 -31.38 14.33
CA TYR A 697 -8.38 -31.77 13.49
C TYR A 697 -8.12 -31.42 12.02
N ALA A 698 -7.55 -30.25 11.75
CA ALA A 698 -7.14 -29.85 10.40
C ALA A 698 -6.10 -30.79 9.79
N ALA A 699 -5.09 -31.23 10.56
CA ALA A 699 -4.08 -32.15 10.05
C ALA A 699 -4.56 -33.60 9.91
N LYS A 700 -5.59 -34.00 10.67
CA LYS A 700 -6.24 -35.32 10.59
C LYS A 700 -7.37 -35.35 9.54
N GLY A 701 -7.76 -34.19 9.00
CA GLY A 701 -8.94 -34.07 8.13
C GLY A 701 -10.27 -34.28 8.89
N ASP A 702 -10.29 -34.12 10.21
CA ASP A 702 -11.49 -34.28 11.04
C ASP A 702 -12.37 -33.02 10.98
N VAL A 703 -13.21 -32.99 9.96
CA VAL A 703 -14.14 -31.89 9.66
C VAL A 703 -15.08 -31.58 10.83
N LYS A 704 -15.61 -32.62 11.48
CA LYS A 704 -16.54 -32.46 12.61
C LYS A 704 -15.84 -31.84 13.81
N GLY A 705 -14.63 -32.32 14.12
CA GLY A 705 -13.76 -31.74 15.15
C GLY A 705 -13.43 -30.27 14.87
N MET A 706 -13.13 -29.93 13.61
CA MET A 706 -12.84 -28.54 13.21
C MET A 706 -14.04 -27.61 13.43
N ILE A 707 -15.24 -28.00 12.98
CA ILE A 707 -16.46 -27.19 13.15
C ILE A 707 -16.80 -27.02 14.64
N GLN A 708 -16.66 -28.07 15.45
CA GLN A 708 -16.91 -27.99 16.90
C GLN A 708 -15.91 -27.10 17.62
N ALA A 709 -14.61 -27.18 17.27
CA ALA A 709 -13.59 -26.30 17.82
C ALA A 709 -13.85 -24.83 17.45
N ALA A 710 -14.21 -24.55 16.18
CA ALA A 710 -14.55 -23.20 15.73
C ALA A 710 -15.77 -22.61 16.46
N ARG A 711 -16.80 -23.41 16.73
CA ARG A 711 -17.96 -22.98 17.55
C ARG A 711 -17.56 -22.65 18.99
N LYS A 712 -16.76 -23.50 19.64
CA LYS A 712 -16.28 -23.24 21.00
C LYS A 712 -15.42 -21.97 21.08
N ILE A 713 -14.55 -21.76 20.09
CA ILE A 713 -13.77 -20.53 19.94
C ILE A 713 -14.72 -19.32 19.85
N ALA A 714 -15.79 -19.42 19.07
CA ALA A 714 -16.78 -18.35 18.94
C ALA A 714 -17.49 -18.02 20.24
N ASP A 715 -17.87 -19.03 21.01
CA ASP A 715 -18.51 -18.83 22.31
C ASP A 715 -17.53 -18.20 23.32
N SER A 716 -16.26 -18.61 23.33
CA SER A 716 -15.23 -17.99 24.15
C SER A 716 -14.97 -16.52 23.75
N ILE A 717 -15.00 -16.20 22.46
CA ILE A 717 -14.85 -14.81 21.97
C ILE A 717 -16.04 -13.95 22.39
N LYS A 718 -17.28 -14.48 22.35
CA LYS A 718 -18.45 -13.78 22.89
C LYS A 718 -18.30 -13.49 24.39
N ALA A 719 -17.74 -14.44 25.15
CA ALA A 719 -17.45 -14.23 26.57
C ALA A 719 -16.34 -13.18 26.79
N VAL A 720 -15.29 -13.18 25.95
CA VAL A 720 -14.24 -12.15 25.93
C VAL A 720 -14.84 -10.77 25.66
N GLN A 721 -15.72 -10.65 24.66
CA GLN A 721 -16.40 -9.40 24.33
C GLN A 721 -17.20 -8.86 25.51
N LEU A 722 -18.00 -9.71 26.16
CA LEU A 722 -18.84 -9.28 27.28
C LEU A 722 -18.00 -8.75 28.45
N ASN A 723 -16.89 -9.41 28.78
CA ASN A 723 -16.01 -9.01 29.89
C ASN A 723 -15.15 -7.79 29.55
N ALA A 724 -14.54 -7.75 28.37
CA ALA A 724 -13.70 -6.63 27.94
C ALA A 724 -14.52 -5.36 27.69
N LYS A 725 -15.77 -5.48 27.22
CA LYS A 725 -16.70 -4.33 27.13
C LYS A 725 -17.00 -3.75 28.51
N GLY A 726 -17.20 -4.59 29.52
CA GLY A 726 -17.35 -4.13 30.91
C GLY A 726 -16.14 -3.34 31.42
N ILE A 727 -14.92 -3.75 31.07
CA ILE A 727 -13.68 -3.01 31.41
C ILE A 727 -13.59 -1.69 30.62
N ALA A 728 -13.91 -1.72 29.33
CA ALA A 728 -13.89 -0.53 28.47
C ALA A 728 -14.90 0.53 28.92
N ASP A 729 -16.10 0.12 29.34
CA ASP A 729 -17.14 1.03 29.82
C ASP A 729 -16.81 1.66 31.17
N ALA A 730 -16.04 0.95 32.01
CA ALA A 730 -15.53 1.48 33.27
C ALA A 730 -14.24 2.33 33.12
N CYS A 731 -13.63 2.34 31.93
CA CYS A 731 -12.43 3.12 31.63
C CYS A 731 -12.75 4.62 31.43
N ILE A 732 -11.93 5.48 32.02
CA ILE A 732 -12.08 6.95 31.92
C ILE A 732 -11.41 7.50 30.66
N ASP A 733 -10.42 6.79 30.11
CA ASP A 733 -9.65 7.24 28.94
C ASP A 733 -10.36 6.87 27.63
N PRO A 734 -10.84 7.85 26.83
CA PRO A 734 -11.56 7.57 25.59
C PRO A 734 -10.72 6.84 24.55
N ARG A 735 -9.40 7.05 24.52
CA ARG A 735 -8.51 6.41 23.54
C ARG A 735 -8.30 4.94 23.86
N LEU A 736 -8.10 4.60 25.13
CA LEU A 736 -7.97 3.21 25.56
C LEU A 736 -9.31 2.47 25.43
N LYS A 737 -10.42 3.15 25.76
CA LYS A 737 -11.78 2.64 25.53
C LYS A 737 -11.99 2.29 24.04
N GLN A 738 -11.66 3.22 23.15
CA GLN A 738 -11.79 3.00 21.70
C GLN A 738 -10.88 1.86 21.21
N ALA A 739 -9.64 1.80 21.67
CA ALA A 739 -8.73 0.72 21.33
C ALA A 739 -9.27 -0.66 21.72
N VAL A 740 -9.94 -0.79 22.87
CA VAL A 740 -10.58 -2.06 23.25
C VAL A 740 -11.71 -2.41 22.28
N PHE A 741 -12.60 -1.48 21.94
CA PHE A 741 -13.71 -1.75 21.00
C PHE A 741 -13.22 -2.15 19.61
N THR A 742 -12.22 -1.45 19.06
CA THR A 742 -11.64 -1.80 17.76
C THR A 742 -11.17 -3.25 17.71
N TYR A 743 -10.49 -3.73 18.75
CA TYR A 743 -10.03 -5.12 18.80
C TYR A 743 -11.15 -6.13 19.11
N LEU A 744 -12.20 -5.73 19.82
CA LEU A 744 -13.39 -6.58 20.05
C LEU A 744 -14.15 -6.88 18.75
N ASP A 745 -14.28 -5.87 17.88
CA ASP A 745 -14.88 -6.04 16.55
C ASP A 745 -14.01 -6.97 15.69
N CYS A 746 -12.68 -6.83 15.77
CA CYS A 746 -11.75 -7.74 15.09
C CYS A 746 -11.91 -9.19 15.56
N GLY A 747 -12.01 -9.41 16.89
CA GLY A 747 -12.21 -10.75 17.45
C GLY A 747 -13.52 -11.39 16.98
N SER A 748 -14.61 -10.63 16.93
CA SER A 748 -15.90 -11.08 16.40
C SER A 748 -15.79 -11.53 14.94
N ASN A 749 -15.15 -10.71 14.13
CA ASN A 749 -15.03 -10.95 12.69
C ASN A 749 -14.21 -12.22 12.43
N PHE A 750 -13.07 -12.38 13.10
CA PHE A 750 -12.26 -13.61 12.97
C PHE A 750 -12.98 -14.86 13.50
N SER A 751 -13.83 -14.72 14.51
CA SER A 751 -14.67 -15.83 14.99
C SER A 751 -15.63 -16.32 13.90
N THR A 752 -16.37 -15.41 13.29
CA THR A 752 -17.31 -15.73 12.22
C THR A 752 -16.57 -16.29 11.00
N GLN A 753 -15.42 -15.72 10.65
CA GLN A 753 -14.54 -16.24 9.59
C GLN A 753 -14.06 -17.67 9.87
N LEU A 754 -13.71 -17.98 11.12
CA LEU A 754 -13.26 -19.32 11.50
C LEU A 754 -14.37 -20.35 11.34
N LYS A 755 -15.62 -20.00 11.71
CA LYS A 755 -16.80 -20.85 11.47
C LYS A 755 -16.98 -21.12 9.97
N ILE A 756 -16.92 -20.07 9.16
CA ILE A 756 -17.05 -20.13 7.70
C ILE A 756 -15.96 -21.03 7.10
N LEU A 757 -14.69 -20.80 7.45
CA LEU A 757 -13.55 -21.53 6.89
C LEU A 757 -13.56 -23.01 7.28
N CYS A 758 -13.94 -23.33 8.51
CA CYS A 758 -14.06 -24.73 8.94
C CYS A 758 -15.21 -25.44 8.20
N ALA A 759 -16.29 -24.73 7.88
CA ALA A 759 -17.37 -25.24 7.04
C ALA A 759 -16.96 -25.44 5.57
N VAL A 760 -16.05 -24.60 5.04
CA VAL A 760 -15.55 -24.67 3.65
C VAL A 760 -14.44 -25.71 3.46
N LYS A 761 -13.52 -25.84 4.43
CA LYS A 761 -12.41 -26.81 4.38
C LYS A 761 -12.88 -28.26 4.51
N ALA A 762 -14.06 -28.47 5.09
CA ALA A 762 -14.82 -29.73 5.06
C ALA A 762 -15.00 -30.39 3.69
N ALA A 763 -14.79 -29.62 2.60
CA ALA A 763 -15.36 -29.91 1.30
C ALA A 763 -14.40 -29.60 0.12
N SER A 764 -13.08 -29.49 0.33
CA SER A 764 -12.06 -29.36 -0.75
C SER A 764 -11.23 -30.62 -0.91
N ASP A 765 -11.04 -31.06 -2.15
CA ASP A 765 -9.93 -31.96 -2.53
C ASP A 765 -8.63 -31.17 -2.83
N ASP A 766 -8.71 -29.84 -2.91
CA ASP A 766 -7.56 -28.93 -3.10
C ASP A 766 -7.13 -28.33 -1.75
N ASP A 767 -6.13 -28.95 -1.13
CA ASP A 767 -5.78 -28.75 0.27
C ASP A 767 -5.04 -27.42 0.54
N SER A 768 -4.33 -26.88 -0.45
CA SER A 768 -3.34 -25.81 -0.27
C SER A 768 -3.96 -24.44 0.05
N THR A 769 -4.94 -23.99 -0.72
CA THR A 769 -5.54 -22.65 -0.59
C THR A 769 -6.44 -22.52 0.65
N SER A 770 -7.21 -23.58 0.96
CA SER A 770 -8.06 -23.63 2.15
C SER A 770 -7.25 -23.69 3.45
N GLU A 771 -6.07 -24.32 3.41
CA GLU A 771 -5.14 -24.39 4.54
C GLU A 771 -4.49 -23.02 4.81
N GLU A 772 -4.08 -22.29 3.77
CA GLU A 772 -3.54 -20.93 3.92
C GLU A 772 -4.55 -19.93 4.49
N GLN A 773 -5.81 -20.03 4.08
CA GLN A 773 -6.89 -19.22 4.62
C GLN A 773 -7.15 -19.53 6.10
N LEU A 774 -7.16 -20.82 6.48
CA LEU A 774 -7.28 -21.25 7.87
C LEU A 774 -6.13 -20.72 8.74
N VAL A 775 -4.90 -20.80 8.23
CA VAL A 775 -3.70 -20.26 8.91
C VAL A 775 -3.78 -18.76 9.09
N THR A 776 -4.21 -18.03 8.06
CA THR A 776 -4.35 -16.56 8.11
C THR A 776 -5.41 -16.15 9.14
N CYS A 777 -6.56 -16.83 9.13
CA CYS A 777 -7.62 -16.59 10.12
C CYS A 777 -7.17 -16.93 11.54
N ALA A 778 -6.45 -18.04 11.74
CA ALA A 778 -5.92 -18.44 13.04
C ALA A 778 -4.90 -17.42 13.59
N LYS A 779 -4.00 -16.91 12.73
CA LYS A 779 -3.05 -15.84 13.11
C LYS A 779 -3.74 -14.51 13.41
N GLY A 780 -4.71 -14.13 12.57
CA GLY A 780 -5.52 -12.93 12.79
C GLY A 780 -6.27 -13.00 14.12
N LEU A 781 -6.88 -14.15 14.41
CA LEU A 781 -7.56 -14.40 15.68
C LEU A 781 -6.60 -14.36 16.87
N SER A 782 -5.44 -15.03 16.78
CA SER A 782 -4.40 -14.99 17.82
C SER A 782 -4.01 -13.56 18.15
N SER A 783 -3.66 -12.77 17.13
CA SER A 783 -3.29 -11.36 17.29
C SER A 783 -4.43 -10.54 17.88
N ALA A 784 -5.67 -10.74 17.43
CA ALA A 784 -6.84 -10.06 17.98
C ALA A 784 -7.02 -10.37 19.47
N VAL A 785 -7.00 -11.64 19.88
CA VAL A 785 -7.14 -12.06 21.28
C VAL A 785 -6.02 -11.47 22.15
N ILE A 786 -4.77 -11.51 21.70
CA ILE A 786 -3.64 -10.93 22.41
C ILE A 786 -3.83 -9.41 22.60
N ASN A 787 -4.25 -8.71 21.54
CA ASN A 787 -4.44 -7.26 21.59
C ASN A 787 -5.68 -6.86 22.39
N ILE A 788 -6.77 -7.63 22.37
CA ILE A 788 -7.93 -7.42 23.25
C ILE A 788 -7.47 -7.47 24.72
N ILE A 789 -6.72 -8.52 25.11
CA ILE A 789 -6.29 -8.69 26.50
C ILE A 789 -5.27 -7.62 26.91
N LYS A 790 -4.35 -7.22 26.01
CA LYS A 790 -3.40 -6.11 26.27
C LYS A 790 -4.11 -4.76 26.40
N SER A 791 -5.06 -4.45 25.52
CA SER A 791 -5.82 -3.20 25.58
C SER A 791 -6.75 -3.17 26.78
N ALA A 792 -7.37 -4.30 27.15
CA ALA A 792 -8.19 -4.42 28.36
C ALA A 792 -7.34 -4.25 29.62
N GLU A 793 -6.12 -4.80 29.66
CA GLU A 793 -5.17 -4.57 30.74
C GLU A 793 -4.81 -3.08 30.87
N ALA A 794 -4.46 -2.42 29.75
CA ALA A 794 -4.18 -1.00 29.75
C ALA A 794 -5.39 -0.15 30.21
N ALA A 795 -6.61 -0.51 29.76
CA ALA A 795 -7.84 0.15 30.17
C ALA A 795 -8.16 -0.06 31.67
N SER A 796 -7.83 -1.24 32.21
CA SER A 796 -8.02 -1.58 33.64
C SER A 796 -7.17 -0.74 34.60
N LEU A 797 -6.07 -0.15 34.12
CA LEU A 797 -5.24 0.78 34.88
C LEU A 797 -5.88 2.18 35.01
N LYS A 798 -6.94 2.46 34.26
CA LYS A 798 -7.61 3.77 34.15
C LYS A 798 -9.12 3.68 34.42
N LEU A 799 -9.51 2.84 35.38
CA LEU A 799 -10.91 2.67 35.78
C LEU A 799 -11.41 3.83 36.66
N LYS A 800 -12.71 4.12 36.60
CA LYS A 800 -13.40 4.95 37.60
C LYS A 800 -13.20 4.32 38.98
N LYS A 801 -12.58 5.07 39.90
CA LYS A 801 -12.49 4.72 41.33
C LYS A 801 -13.86 4.74 41.98
#